data_AF-A0A819QY01-F1
#
_entry.id   AF-A0A819QY01-F1
#
_cell.length_a   1.000
_cell.length_b   1.000
_cell.length_c   1.000
_cell.angle_alpha   90.00
_cell.angle_beta   90.00
_cell.angle_gamma   90.00
#
_symmetry.space_group_name_H-M   'P 1'
#
loop_
_entity.id
_entity.type
_entity.pdbx_description
1 polymer ?
#
loop_
_entity_poly.entity_id
_entity_poly.type
_entity_poly.pdbx_seq_one_letter_code
_entity_poly.pdbx_strand_id
1 'polypeptide(L)'
;ILDGDSQWRDTSLKLIEKLTLSLIDSIMKRDSSETIWQFKSINPWILLYRVTMKRDSKKNEQFLLSYVRTVHELFGKHENCLIDNGSLLEYFLIELIQIEHPNIRKILLFNEIIQNNSSETSNESSEQKSKLSKVIDEIEQCIYCLYGLVLRKSKMKYLNDHNCRSLELTLEKASIVFYALRPKQLPGYEGRVCTITNETESLFQRFESMIGWDDEREHRRKLLVTYISDATSINSQGKQSDELTHLSDKPFKSNNALFEKDLYYLFADYHLKMGSKDTTTNDSSNKKAQEYYTKDLCMNTRRFDSWAGLTVIEFAKIEEFITADDFDPRIFNVHMSASCYFRQAVSVDSNNHTLWMEYAEITYILQSYCSKYKDKATDYVPDRSFLLNICKEAYEKANICTDNDDNKEDWTYLYMMAKIEEKLHRNKLFDSLKKYASALDLLHENKAVYPRKLGHHTSTSNSKGTLLGCHSVEMFYRIHASALKYLNRHNKESVDFTMDKLNELHEFLTEMQTKPFATSYYEKSTIPPDSHSAQLINELYFPHKTDLLTDPWLILYDKCIWLCIEGLYICIARYNRHYRGLYRLAHFFHTNEYYRNDRVSLEFLLGGNVLELRNYPKIIGLYQERSKHNLFNGIWRIQPLDADRTGSFNAAMYKSTRLFIDLLVQFDEHLLVLFEVLRQLLDKPDLDKKYVREVERKMLCQHTIKYFFRTIKKKVLLKTRDDIEREGMKIISEIDDKDTTNVSLPILFEISIKLYNLIKNYPNLYQNSRIDELVELAFQRYRPILKFSNHLPEKPKAENLTLIYTPKKQKQKKRPTINEQPPANKRQCVEPSPSSSSQDFLGLASFISNDSVIINE
;
A
#
# COMPACT_ATOMS: atom_id res chain seq x y z
N ILE A 1 33.99 -47.20 16.67
CA ILE A 1 33.13 -46.17 17.33
C ILE A 1 32.82 -45.02 16.38
N LEU A 2 33.82 -44.53 15.61
CA LEU A 2 33.66 -43.43 14.66
C LEU A 2 32.81 -43.79 13.43
N ASP A 3 32.85 -45.05 12.96
CA ASP A 3 31.89 -45.56 11.96
C ASP A 3 30.57 -45.96 12.64
N GLY A 4 29.48 -45.34 12.20
CA GLY A 4 28.19 -45.27 12.87
C GLY A 4 27.47 -46.60 13.14
N ASP A 5 27.81 -47.68 12.43
CA ASP A 5 26.93 -48.86 12.30
C ASP A 5 27.24 -50.06 13.23
N SER A 6 28.15 -49.91 14.19
CA SER A 6 28.48 -51.01 15.10
C SER A 6 27.67 -50.94 16.40
N GLN A 7 26.93 -52.00 16.74
CA GLN A 7 26.33 -52.19 18.08
C GLN A 7 27.44 -52.56 19.08
N TRP A 8 27.78 -51.63 19.97
CA TRP A 8 28.77 -51.85 21.03
C TRP A 8 28.08 -52.34 22.30
N ARG A 9 28.68 -53.33 23.00
CA ARG A 9 28.19 -53.76 24.31
C ARG A 9 28.39 -52.64 25.34
N ASP A 10 27.43 -52.44 26.25
CA ASP A 10 27.50 -51.40 27.31
C ASP A 10 28.78 -51.52 28.17
N THR A 11 29.25 -52.75 28.43
CA THR A 11 30.51 -53.00 29.13
C THR A 11 31.73 -52.44 28.40
N SER A 12 31.75 -52.51 27.06
CA SER A 12 32.81 -51.94 26.24
C SER A 12 32.78 -50.41 26.28
N LEU A 13 31.59 -49.80 26.18
CA LEU A 13 31.43 -48.34 26.25
C LEU A 13 31.86 -47.79 27.62
N LYS A 14 31.50 -48.45 28.72
CA LYS A 14 31.96 -48.10 30.09
C LYS A 14 33.47 -48.16 30.24
N LEU A 15 34.11 -49.19 29.67
CA LEU A 15 35.56 -49.32 29.70
C LEU A 15 36.22 -48.17 28.91
N ILE A 16 35.72 -47.86 27.72
CA ILE A 16 36.23 -46.77 26.88
C ILE A 16 36.06 -45.42 27.57
N GLU A 17 34.89 -45.13 28.16
CA GLU A 17 34.64 -43.90 28.92
C GLU A 17 35.64 -43.76 30.09
N LYS A 18 35.85 -44.83 30.87
CA LYS A 18 36.79 -44.84 32.00
C LYS A 18 38.24 -44.60 31.54
N LEU A 19 38.66 -45.27 30.46
CA LEU A 19 40.00 -45.08 29.89
C LEU A 19 40.19 -43.67 29.33
N THR A 20 39.17 -43.11 28.68
CA THR A 20 39.20 -41.75 28.12
C THR A 20 39.23 -40.69 29.22
N LEU A 21 38.48 -40.87 30.30
CA LEU A 21 38.54 -40.01 31.49
C LEU A 21 39.91 -40.09 32.18
N SER A 22 40.46 -41.30 32.33
CA SER A 22 41.81 -41.47 32.90
C SER A 22 42.89 -40.81 32.02
N LEU A 23 42.71 -40.83 30.70
CA LEU A 23 43.59 -40.16 29.76
C LEU A 23 43.47 -38.64 29.93
N ILE A 24 42.25 -38.09 29.93
CA ILE A 24 41.99 -36.65 30.15
C ILE A 24 42.55 -36.20 31.50
N ASP A 25 42.32 -36.95 32.58
CA ASP A 25 42.84 -36.62 33.91
C ASP A 25 44.38 -36.67 33.96
N SER A 26 45.00 -37.63 33.26
CA SER A 26 46.46 -37.68 33.13
C SER A 26 47.02 -36.51 32.32
N ILE A 27 46.28 -36.04 31.32
CA ILE A 27 46.60 -34.85 30.55
C ILE A 27 46.53 -33.62 31.46
N MET A 28 45.41 -33.42 32.16
CA MET A 28 45.21 -32.26 33.04
C MET A 28 46.23 -32.20 34.19
N LYS A 29 46.66 -33.36 34.72
CA LYS A 29 47.65 -33.42 35.82
C LYS A 29 49.08 -33.10 35.40
N ARG A 30 49.49 -33.43 34.17
CA ARG A 30 50.85 -33.17 33.67
C ARG A 30 51.16 -31.68 33.46
N ASP A 31 50.14 -30.87 33.21
CA ASP A 31 50.31 -29.48 32.76
C ASP A 31 50.22 -28.44 33.89
N SER A 32 49.95 -28.84 35.13
CA SER A 32 49.93 -27.92 36.29
C SER A 32 51.30 -27.29 36.63
N SER A 33 52.38 -27.72 35.96
CA SER A 33 53.76 -27.26 36.18
C SER A 33 54.36 -26.41 35.05
N GLU A 34 53.70 -26.25 33.89
CA GLU A 34 54.21 -25.45 32.77
C GLU A 34 53.27 -24.28 32.42
N THR A 35 53.84 -23.11 32.15
CA THR A 35 53.10 -21.86 31.81
C THR A 35 52.43 -21.87 30.43
N ILE A 36 52.62 -22.92 29.62
CA ILE A 36 52.10 -23.02 28.26
C ILE A 36 51.41 -24.39 28.12
N TRP A 37 50.11 -24.39 27.84
CA TRP A 37 49.29 -25.60 27.67
C TRP A 37 49.55 -26.21 26.28
N GLN A 38 50.51 -27.16 26.19
CA GLN A 38 51.05 -27.73 24.94
C GLN A 38 50.26 -28.94 24.40
N PHE A 39 48.95 -28.82 24.23
CA PHE A 39 48.13 -29.96 23.80
C PHE A 39 48.06 -30.10 22.27
N LYS A 40 48.17 -31.34 21.76
CA LYS A 40 48.22 -31.64 20.30
C LYS A 40 47.02 -32.44 19.74
N SER A 41 46.03 -32.82 20.55
CA SER A 41 44.92 -33.61 20.00
C SER A 41 43.61 -33.46 20.75
N ILE A 42 42.59 -32.95 20.08
CA ILE A 42 41.22 -32.81 20.62
C ILE A 42 40.42 -34.13 20.75
N ASN A 43 40.93 -35.23 20.19
CA ASN A 43 40.20 -36.49 20.04
C ASN A 43 39.68 -37.11 21.35
N PRO A 44 40.39 -37.07 22.50
CA PRO A 44 39.87 -37.61 23.76
C PRO A 44 38.55 -36.95 24.20
N TRP A 45 38.39 -35.65 23.95
CA TRP A 45 37.20 -34.89 24.35
C TRP A 45 35.99 -35.19 23.47
N ILE A 46 36.20 -35.36 22.16
CA ILE A 46 35.16 -35.80 21.22
C ILE A 46 34.76 -37.25 21.50
N LEU A 47 35.74 -38.12 21.76
CA LEU A 47 35.50 -39.53 22.08
C LEU A 47 34.69 -39.69 23.37
N LEU A 48 35.04 -38.93 24.42
CA LEU A 48 34.30 -38.93 25.68
C LEU A 48 32.84 -38.51 25.46
N TYR A 49 32.61 -37.43 24.71
CA TYR A 49 31.26 -36.99 24.36
C TYR A 49 30.46 -38.10 23.64
N ARG A 50 31.01 -38.66 22.56
CA ARG A 50 30.32 -39.68 21.73
C ARG A 50 29.99 -40.94 22.52
N VAL A 51 30.92 -41.42 23.33
CA VAL A 51 30.72 -42.62 24.16
C VAL A 51 29.67 -42.36 25.23
N THR A 52 29.69 -41.17 25.85
CA THR A 52 28.71 -40.77 26.86
C THR A 52 27.31 -40.67 26.27
N MET A 53 27.16 -40.07 25.07
CA MET A 53 25.90 -39.99 24.35
C MET A 53 25.38 -41.37 23.90
N LYS A 54 26.24 -42.27 23.44
CA LYS A 54 25.83 -43.64 23.06
C LYS A 54 25.42 -44.51 24.25
N ARG A 55 26.01 -44.31 25.43
CA ARG A 55 25.73 -45.11 26.63
C ARG A 55 24.41 -44.75 27.28
N ASP A 56 24.05 -43.47 27.27
CA ASP A 56 22.97 -42.93 28.08
C ASP A 56 21.93 -42.26 27.19
N SER A 57 21.00 -43.06 26.66
CA SER A 57 19.92 -42.56 25.77
C SER A 57 18.96 -41.58 26.45
N LYS A 58 19.05 -41.43 27.77
CA LYS A 58 18.31 -40.43 28.57
C LYS A 58 19.03 -39.08 28.67
N LYS A 59 20.30 -38.98 28.25
CA LYS A 59 21.02 -37.70 28.18
C LYS A 59 20.60 -36.96 26.90
N ASN A 60 19.88 -35.87 27.11
CA ASN A 60 19.31 -35.04 26.04
C ASN A 60 20.23 -33.84 25.71
N GLU A 61 19.73 -32.92 24.89
CA GLU A 61 20.33 -31.62 24.51
C GLU A 61 20.98 -30.84 25.66
N GLN A 62 20.42 -30.96 26.87
CA GLN A 62 20.92 -30.31 28.07
C GLN A 62 22.30 -30.83 28.51
N PHE A 63 22.60 -32.12 28.28
CA PHE A 63 23.93 -32.67 28.52
C PHE A 63 24.94 -32.10 27.51
N LEU A 64 24.59 -32.07 26.22
CA LEU A 64 25.44 -31.44 25.18
C LEU A 64 25.75 -30.00 25.57
N LEU A 65 24.74 -29.20 25.90
CA LEU A 65 24.92 -27.80 26.30
C LEU A 65 25.88 -27.66 27.49
N SER A 66 25.68 -28.46 28.55
CA SER A 66 26.56 -28.44 29.74
C SER A 66 27.99 -28.87 29.43
N TYR A 67 28.14 -29.87 28.56
CA TYR A 67 29.43 -30.43 28.19
C TYR A 67 30.22 -29.44 27.33
N VAL A 68 29.57 -28.83 26.32
CA VAL A 68 30.19 -27.80 25.48
C VAL A 68 30.64 -26.63 26.32
N ARG A 69 29.80 -26.10 27.21
CA ARG A 69 30.18 -25.01 28.13
C ARG A 69 31.41 -25.36 28.96
N THR A 70 31.37 -26.51 29.62
CA THR A 70 32.46 -26.93 30.52
C THR A 70 33.76 -27.10 29.77
N VAL A 71 33.73 -27.79 28.63
CA VAL A 71 34.92 -28.05 27.81
C VAL A 71 35.42 -26.75 27.18
N HIS A 72 34.53 -25.93 26.61
CA HIS A 72 34.91 -24.65 26.01
C HIS A 72 35.52 -23.69 27.04
N GLU A 73 34.95 -23.55 28.24
CA GLU A 73 35.53 -22.73 29.32
C GLU A 73 36.90 -23.25 29.78
N LEU A 74 37.09 -24.57 29.83
CA LEU A 74 38.39 -25.17 30.16
C LEU A 74 39.47 -24.77 29.13
N PHE A 75 39.16 -24.87 27.84
CA PHE A 75 40.09 -24.44 26.77
C PHE A 75 40.25 -22.91 26.72
N GLY A 76 39.18 -22.15 26.99
CA GLY A 76 39.17 -20.68 26.98
C GLY A 76 40.04 -20.04 28.06
N LYS A 77 40.12 -20.64 29.25
CA LYS A 77 41.02 -20.19 30.34
C LYS A 77 42.50 -20.19 29.96
N HIS A 78 42.87 -20.96 28.94
CA HIS A 78 44.24 -21.09 28.46
C HIS A 78 44.41 -20.54 27.03
N GLU A 79 43.49 -19.69 26.57
CA GLU A 79 43.48 -19.08 25.22
C GLU A 79 43.55 -20.13 24.08
N ASN A 80 43.07 -21.34 24.35
CA ASN A 80 43.31 -22.54 23.54
C ASN A 80 42.05 -23.06 22.83
N CYS A 81 41.05 -22.21 22.67
CA CYS A 81 39.81 -22.55 21.95
C CYS A 81 40.06 -23.03 20.50
N LEU A 82 41.17 -22.60 19.90
CA LEU A 82 41.51 -22.84 18.49
C LEU A 82 42.54 -23.95 18.25
N ILE A 83 42.79 -24.81 19.24
CA ILE A 83 43.62 -26.02 19.04
C ILE A 83 43.11 -26.80 17.82
N ASP A 84 44.05 -27.32 17.02
CA ASP A 84 43.77 -28.04 15.77
C ASP A 84 42.83 -27.24 14.84
N ASN A 85 43.09 -25.94 14.64
CA ASN A 85 42.27 -25.00 13.86
C ASN A 85 40.80 -24.91 14.34
N GLY A 86 40.57 -25.04 15.64
CA GLY A 86 39.22 -24.95 16.23
C GLY A 86 38.34 -26.15 15.94
N SER A 87 38.91 -27.29 15.52
CA SER A 87 38.16 -28.49 15.13
C SER A 87 37.20 -29.01 16.22
N LEU A 88 37.54 -28.81 17.51
CA LEU A 88 36.67 -29.16 18.63
C LEU A 88 35.42 -28.27 18.71
N LEU A 89 35.62 -26.95 18.59
CA LEU A 89 34.53 -25.98 18.59
C LEU A 89 33.64 -26.13 17.37
N GLU A 90 34.23 -26.39 16.20
CA GLU A 90 33.47 -26.67 14.99
C GLU A 90 32.62 -27.94 15.13
N TYR A 91 33.19 -29.00 15.70
CA TYR A 91 32.45 -30.23 15.98
C TYR A 91 31.22 -29.96 16.85
N PHE A 92 31.39 -29.21 17.95
CA PHE A 92 30.27 -28.87 18.83
C PHE A 92 29.29 -27.87 18.20
N LEU A 93 29.76 -26.92 17.39
CA LEU A 93 28.90 -26.02 16.64
C LEU A 93 27.95 -26.81 15.73
N ILE A 94 28.46 -27.81 15.01
CA ILE A 94 27.64 -28.69 14.16
C ILE A 94 26.65 -29.53 14.99
N GLU A 95 27.04 -30.00 16.18
CA GLU A 95 26.13 -30.72 17.10
C GLU A 95 25.04 -29.80 17.68
N LEU A 96 25.36 -28.54 18.00
CA LEU A 96 24.40 -27.56 18.49
C LEU A 96 23.41 -27.14 17.40
N ILE A 97 23.88 -26.91 16.17
CA ILE A 97 23.01 -26.59 15.02
C ILE A 97 22.03 -27.72 14.72
N GLN A 98 22.42 -28.99 14.95
CA GLN A 98 21.52 -30.14 14.78
C GLN A 98 20.31 -30.12 15.71
N ILE A 99 20.42 -29.47 16.88
CA ILE A 99 19.27 -29.29 17.78
C ILE A 99 18.23 -28.37 17.13
N GLU A 100 18.69 -27.29 16.51
CA GLU A 100 17.83 -26.35 15.79
C GLU A 100 17.28 -26.95 14.50
N HIS A 101 18.10 -27.75 13.81
CA HIS A 101 17.83 -28.30 12.49
C HIS A 101 18.32 -29.76 12.38
N PRO A 102 17.48 -30.75 12.70
CA PRO A 102 17.87 -32.17 12.84
C PRO A 102 18.54 -32.78 11.60
N ASN A 103 18.25 -32.24 10.42
CA ASN A 103 18.72 -32.74 9.13
C ASN A 103 20.06 -32.16 8.67
N ILE A 104 20.60 -31.15 9.36
CA ILE A 104 21.80 -30.41 8.90
C ILE A 104 23.06 -31.28 8.91
N ARG A 105 23.17 -32.25 9.81
CA ARG A 105 24.31 -33.19 9.81
C ARG A 105 24.41 -34.00 8.52
N LYS A 106 23.27 -34.49 8.03
CA LYS A 106 23.20 -35.27 6.78
C LYS A 106 23.55 -34.39 5.58
N ILE A 107 23.13 -33.14 5.62
CA ILE A 107 23.43 -32.13 4.60
C ILE A 107 24.93 -31.80 4.56
N LEU A 108 25.54 -31.50 5.72
CA LEU A 108 26.95 -31.08 5.81
C LEU A 108 27.96 -32.22 5.62
N LEU A 109 27.60 -33.48 5.92
CA LEU A 109 28.51 -34.62 5.86
C LEU A 109 28.33 -35.52 4.63
N PHE A 110 27.14 -35.56 4.00
CA PHE A 110 26.83 -36.56 2.96
C PHE A 110 26.27 -35.98 1.65
N ASN A 111 26.05 -34.68 1.52
CA ASN A 111 25.49 -34.05 0.30
C ASN A 111 24.17 -34.69 -0.21
N GLU A 112 23.36 -35.26 0.67
CA GLU A 112 22.10 -35.93 0.28
C GLU A 112 20.88 -35.00 0.33
N ILE A 113 19.98 -35.18 -0.66
CA ILE A 113 18.72 -34.45 -0.80
C ILE A 113 17.68 -35.06 0.15
N ILE A 114 17.20 -34.29 1.13
CA ILE A 114 16.04 -34.69 1.94
C ILE A 114 14.81 -33.93 1.47
N GLN A 115 13.78 -34.66 1.04
CA GLN A 115 12.43 -34.13 0.84
C GLN A 115 11.79 -33.90 2.21
N ASN A 116 11.45 -32.65 2.52
CA ASN A 116 10.77 -32.27 3.76
C ASN A 116 9.30 -32.72 3.70
N ASN A 117 9.00 -33.89 4.26
CA ASN A 117 7.66 -34.24 4.70
C ASN A 117 7.69 -34.51 6.21
N SER A 118 7.54 -33.46 7.00
CA SER A 118 7.14 -33.56 8.40
C SER A 118 6.36 -32.29 8.75
N SER A 119 5.05 -32.42 8.77
CA SER A 119 4.13 -31.46 9.36
C SER A 119 4.27 -31.51 10.88
N GLU A 120 5.13 -30.68 11.44
CA GLU A 120 5.15 -30.46 12.89
C GLU A 120 4.16 -29.36 13.27
N THR A 121 3.13 -29.78 14.00
CA THR A 121 2.10 -28.92 14.58
C THR A 121 2.70 -27.94 15.59
N SER A 122 2.45 -26.66 15.35
CA SER A 122 2.86 -25.51 16.15
C SER A 122 2.14 -25.47 17.49
N ASN A 123 2.84 -25.83 18.56
CA ASN A 123 2.60 -25.34 19.93
C ASN A 123 3.87 -25.56 20.77
N GLU A 124 4.92 -24.77 20.50
CA GLU A 124 6.14 -24.77 21.32
C GLU A 124 5.84 -24.25 22.74
N SER A 125 6.06 -25.10 23.74
CA SER A 125 5.91 -24.73 25.16
C SER A 125 6.92 -23.66 25.57
N SER A 126 6.56 -22.80 26.53
CA SER A 126 7.44 -21.78 27.13
C SER A 126 8.81 -22.33 27.57
N GLU A 127 8.84 -23.58 28.02
CA GLU A 127 10.05 -24.24 28.48
C GLU A 127 11.00 -24.62 27.33
N GLN A 128 10.46 -25.02 26.17
CA GLN A 128 11.25 -25.28 24.97
C GLN A 128 11.91 -24.00 24.43
N LYS A 129 11.19 -22.88 24.43
CA LYS A 129 11.74 -21.57 23.99
C LYS A 129 12.92 -21.12 24.86
N SER A 130 12.85 -21.33 26.18
CA SER A 130 13.95 -21.02 27.10
C SER A 130 15.17 -21.91 26.90
N LYS A 131 14.96 -23.20 26.60
CA LYS A 131 16.04 -24.16 26.27
C LYS A 131 16.73 -23.78 24.96
N LEU A 132 15.94 -23.46 23.94
CA LEU A 132 16.40 -23.05 22.61
C LEU A 132 17.26 -21.77 22.67
N SER A 133 16.82 -20.77 23.45
CA SER A 133 17.60 -19.54 23.65
C SER A 133 19.02 -19.79 24.16
N LYS A 134 19.20 -20.78 25.06
CA LYS A 134 20.52 -21.11 25.60
C LYS A 134 21.42 -21.81 24.57
N VAL A 135 20.84 -22.61 23.69
CA VAL A 135 21.56 -23.24 22.56
C VAL A 135 22.06 -22.16 21.61
N ILE A 136 21.21 -21.18 21.27
CA ILE A 136 21.59 -20.03 20.43
C ILE A 136 22.73 -19.23 21.06
N ASP A 137 22.70 -18.99 22.38
CA ASP A 137 23.79 -18.28 23.07
C ASP A 137 25.13 -19.02 22.95
N GLU A 138 25.14 -20.36 23.06
CA GLU A 138 26.36 -21.16 22.86
C GLU A 138 26.82 -21.18 21.40
N ILE A 139 25.90 -21.21 20.45
CA ILE A 139 26.22 -21.10 19.02
C ILE A 139 26.90 -19.75 18.73
N GLU A 140 26.34 -18.65 19.26
CA GLU A 140 26.94 -17.31 19.15
C GLU A 140 28.34 -17.27 19.77
N GLN A 141 28.53 -17.88 20.94
CA GLN A 141 29.84 -17.98 21.61
C GLN A 141 30.87 -18.78 20.80
N CYS A 142 30.48 -19.93 20.23
CA CYS A 142 31.36 -20.73 19.37
C CYS A 142 31.77 -19.95 18.11
N ILE A 143 30.82 -19.28 17.45
CA ILE A 143 31.08 -18.47 16.24
C ILE A 143 31.98 -17.26 16.56
N TYR A 144 31.78 -16.63 17.72
CA TYR A 144 32.63 -15.54 18.19
C TYR A 144 34.08 -16.00 18.40
N CYS A 145 34.30 -17.09 19.13
CA CYS A 145 35.66 -17.61 19.36
C CYS A 145 36.33 -18.14 18.09
N LEU A 146 35.57 -18.76 17.17
CA LEU A 146 36.10 -19.30 15.91
C LEU A 146 36.49 -18.19 14.92
N TYR A 147 35.61 -17.22 14.70
CA TYR A 147 35.72 -16.28 13.57
C TYR A 147 35.74 -14.80 13.96
N GLY A 148 35.62 -14.48 15.25
CA GLY A 148 35.49 -13.10 15.73
C GLY A 148 34.19 -12.42 15.31
N LEU A 149 33.17 -13.19 14.91
CA LEU A 149 31.92 -12.65 14.39
C LEU A 149 30.93 -12.38 15.52
N VAL A 150 30.50 -11.12 15.65
CA VAL A 150 29.43 -10.71 16.57
C VAL A 150 28.11 -10.68 15.80
N LEU A 151 27.29 -11.71 16.00
CA LEU A 151 26.02 -11.88 15.29
C LEU A 151 24.93 -10.90 15.75
N ARG A 152 24.97 -10.46 17.02
CA ARG A 152 24.03 -9.49 17.60
C ARG A 152 24.76 -8.49 18.49
N LYS A 153 24.86 -7.24 18.05
CA LYS A 153 25.60 -6.18 18.78
C LYS A 153 25.08 -5.96 20.22
N SER A 154 23.78 -6.09 20.42
CA SER A 154 23.14 -5.96 21.75
C SER A 154 23.60 -7.02 22.74
N LYS A 155 24.06 -8.18 22.26
CA LYS A 155 24.52 -9.30 23.07
C LYS A 155 26.03 -9.37 23.26
N MET A 156 26.80 -8.45 22.68
CA MET A 156 28.26 -8.45 22.78
C MET A 156 28.77 -8.51 24.22
N LYS A 157 28.04 -7.92 25.18
CA LYS A 157 28.38 -7.92 26.61
C LYS A 157 28.20 -9.28 27.31
N TYR A 158 27.47 -10.21 26.70
CA TYR A 158 27.22 -11.55 27.24
C TYR A 158 28.12 -12.62 26.61
N LEU A 159 28.95 -12.24 25.63
CA LEU A 159 29.96 -13.12 25.05
C LEU A 159 31.21 -13.09 25.93
N ASN A 160 31.75 -14.27 26.22
CA ASN A 160 33.01 -14.40 26.93
C ASN A 160 34.17 -14.17 25.96
N ASP A 161 35.05 -13.23 26.29
CA ASP A 161 36.26 -13.00 25.51
C ASP A 161 37.38 -13.93 25.97
N HIS A 162 37.66 -14.95 25.15
CA HIS A 162 38.77 -15.89 25.36
C HIS A 162 40.06 -15.45 24.63
N ASN A 163 40.11 -14.21 24.11
CA ASN A 163 41.29 -13.58 23.51
C ASN A 163 41.92 -14.39 22.35
N CYS A 164 41.08 -15.13 21.61
CA CYS A 164 41.50 -16.03 20.54
C CYS A 164 41.75 -15.27 19.23
N ARG A 165 42.76 -15.67 18.46
CA ARG A 165 42.99 -15.13 17.10
C ARG A 165 41.98 -15.71 16.11
N SER A 166 41.05 -14.90 15.64
CA SER A 166 40.01 -15.34 14.69
C SER A 166 40.57 -16.09 13.49
N LEU A 167 39.95 -17.22 13.13
CA LEU A 167 40.23 -17.96 11.91
C LEU A 167 39.67 -17.22 10.69
N GLU A 168 40.32 -17.41 9.54
CA GLU A 168 39.78 -16.94 8.27
C GLU A 168 38.53 -17.74 7.90
N LEU A 169 37.48 -17.03 7.49
CA LEU A 169 36.21 -17.64 7.11
C LEU A 169 36.28 -18.11 5.65
N THR A 170 36.48 -19.42 5.44
CA THR A 170 36.39 -20.05 4.12
C THR A 170 34.92 -20.33 3.75
N LEU A 171 34.65 -20.61 2.46
CA LEU A 171 33.29 -20.87 1.97
C LEU A 171 32.62 -22.07 2.66
N GLU A 172 33.38 -23.15 2.91
CA GLU A 172 32.88 -24.32 3.64
C GLU A 172 32.45 -23.96 5.07
N LYS A 173 33.24 -23.13 5.77
CA LYS A 173 32.92 -22.66 7.13
C LYS A 173 31.78 -21.65 7.14
N ALA A 174 31.69 -20.81 6.12
CA ALA A 174 30.57 -19.88 5.95
C ALA A 174 29.23 -20.62 5.82
N SER A 175 29.20 -21.79 5.18
CA SER A 175 27.99 -22.62 5.10
C SER A 175 27.50 -23.05 6.49
N ILE A 176 28.41 -23.42 7.40
CA ILE A 176 28.08 -23.80 8.78
C ILE A 176 27.49 -22.60 9.54
N VAL A 177 28.13 -21.44 9.42
CA VAL A 177 27.67 -20.19 10.07
C VAL A 177 26.30 -19.76 9.51
N PHE A 178 26.07 -19.92 8.21
CA PHE A 178 24.78 -19.63 7.59
C PHE A 178 23.65 -20.46 8.21
N TYR A 179 23.86 -21.76 8.37
CA TYR A 179 22.85 -22.65 8.94
C TYR A 179 22.52 -22.34 10.40
N ALA A 180 23.46 -21.79 11.17
CA ALA A 180 23.20 -21.26 12.50
C ALA A 180 22.27 -20.03 12.49
N LEU A 181 22.28 -19.25 11.42
CA LEU A 181 21.48 -18.02 11.26
C LEU A 181 20.20 -18.22 10.46
N ARG A 182 20.12 -19.30 9.69
CA ARG A 182 18.98 -19.65 8.86
C ARG A 182 17.75 -19.96 9.73
N PRO A 183 16.59 -19.32 9.47
CA PRO A 183 15.34 -19.69 10.13
C PRO A 183 15.00 -21.18 9.95
N LYS A 184 14.35 -21.81 10.94
CA LYS A 184 13.89 -23.21 10.87
C LYS A 184 12.99 -23.44 9.65
N GLN A 185 11.91 -22.66 9.60
CA GLN A 185 11.03 -22.56 8.45
C GLN A 185 11.40 -21.31 7.65
N LEU A 186 11.55 -21.48 6.33
CA LEU A 186 11.74 -20.32 5.46
C LEU A 186 10.51 -19.40 5.53
N PRO A 187 10.69 -18.07 5.49
CA PRO A 187 9.57 -17.16 5.41
C PRO A 187 8.72 -17.47 4.18
N GLY A 188 7.40 -17.30 4.26
CA GLY A 188 6.55 -17.20 3.09
C GLY A 188 6.55 -15.77 2.53
N TYR A 189 6.25 -15.64 1.23
CA TYR A 189 6.21 -14.34 0.55
C TYR A 189 5.22 -13.32 1.17
N GLU A 190 4.16 -13.79 1.83
CA GLU A 190 3.10 -12.98 2.45
C GLU A 190 3.52 -12.30 3.77
N GLY A 191 4.65 -12.72 4.36
CA GLY A 191 5.10 -12.20 5.64
C GLY A 191 5.47 -10.71 5.56
N ARG A 192 5.11 -9.93 6.58
CA ARG A 192 5.57 -8.52 6.71
C ARG A 192 6.80 -8.35 7.61
N VAL A 193 7.15 -9.39 8.36
CA VAL A 193 8.24 -9.36 9.34
C VAL A 193 9.51 -9.95 8.73
N CYS A 194 10.59 -9.18 8.74
CA CYS A 194 11.92 -9.62 8.36
C CYS A 194 12.35 -10.77 9.28
N THR A 195 12.65 -11.93 8.72
CA THR A 195 13.11 -13.11 9.48
C THR A 195 14.60 -13.04 9.82
N ILE A 196 15.38 -12.28 9.04
CA ILE A 196 16.79 -12.00 9.29
C ILE A 196 16.99 -10.55 9.73
N THR A 197 18.07 -10.31 10.48
CA THR A 197 18.46 -8.99 10.98
C THR A 197 19.38 -8.27 9.99
N ASN A 198 19.53 -6.95 10.14
CA ASN A 198 20.46 -6.17 9.31
C ASN A 198 21.91 -6.66 9.46
N GLU A 199 22.30 -7.07 10.67
CA GLU A 199 23.62 -7.66 10.91
C GLU A 199 23.80 -8.99 10.16
N THR A 200 22.77 -9.83 10.14
CA THR A 200 22.75 -11.08 9.38
C THR A 200 22.87 -10.82 7.88
N GLU A 201 22.15 -9.82 7.37
CA GLU A 201 22.20 -9.42 5.97
C GLU A 201 23.60 -8.96 5.55
N SER A 202 24.26 -8.12 6.36
CA SER A 202 25.63 -7.67 6.09
C SER A 202 26.63 -8.83 6.10
N LEU A 203 26.43 -9.83 6.97
CA LEU A 203 27.25 -11.04 6.98
C LEU A 203 27.00 -11.91 5.74
N PHE A 204 25.75 -12.03 5.31
CA PHE A 204 25.39 -12.76 4.10
C PHE A 204 25.99 -12.10 2.85
N GLN A 205 26.15 -10.77 2.82
CA GLN A 205 26.81 -10.08 1.69
C GLN A 205 28.28 -10.50 1.57
N ARG A 206 28.95 -10.65 2.72
CA ARG A 206 30.30 -11.21 2.77
C ARG A 206 30.32 -12.64 2.21
N PHE A 207 29.30 -13.45 2.49
CA PHE A 207 29.21 -14.80 1.93
C PHE A 207 28.98 -14.80 0.41
N GLU A 208 28.10 -13.93 -0.09
CA GLU A 208 27.87 -13.75 -1.54
C GLU A 208 29.18 -13.44 -2.27
N SER A 209 29.99 -12.53 -1.71
CA SER A 209 31.29 -12.17 -2.29
C SER A 209 32.29 -13.34 -2.37
N MET A 210 32.18 -14.33 -1.46
CA MET A 210 33.02 -15.52 -1.45
C MET A 210 32.57 -16.57 -2.47
N ILE A 211 31.26 -16.67 -2.74
CA ILE A 211 30.71 -17.59 -3.73
C ILE A 211 31.12 -17.16 -5.15
N GLY A 212 31.07 -15.85 -5.42
CA GLY A 212 31.30 -15.28 -6.74
C GLY A 212 30.16 -15.54 -7.72
N TRP A 213 30.13 -14.80 -8.83
CA TRP A 213 29.14 -14.98 -9.90
C TRP A 213 29.84 -15.56 -11.13
N ASP A 214 29.56 -16.82 -11.45
CA ASP A 214 30.22 -17.55 -12.54
C ASP A 214 29.44 -17.44 -13.86
N ASP A 215 30.07 -17.89 -14.95
CA ASP A 215 29.49 -17.85 -16.29
C ASP A 215 28.25 -18.75 -16.43
N GLU A 216 28.13 -19.85 -15.66
CA GLU A 216 26.96 -20.72 -15.70
C GLU A 216 25.74 -20.01 -15.08
N ARG A 217 25.89 -19.41 -13.91
CA ARG A 217 24.85 -18.61 -13.23
C ARG A 217 24.42 -17.46 -14.13
N GLU A 218 25.36 -16.77 -14.75
CA GLU A 218 25.05 -15.67 -15.66
C GLU A 218 24.33 -16.13 -16.93
N HIS A 219 24.70 -17.29 -17.47
CA HIS A 219 24.00 -17.89 -18.60
C HIS A 219 22.54 -18.26 -18.24
N ARG A 220 22.32 -18.90 -17.08
CA ARG A 220 20.97 -19.23 -16.59
C ARG A 220 20.13 -17.98 -16.35
N ARG A 221 20.73 -16.93 -15.76
CA ARG A 221 20.08 -15.64 -15.56
C ARG A 221 19.64 -15.02 -16.88
N LYS A 222 20.50 -15.04 -17.89
CA LYS A 222 20.17 -14.54 -19.24
C LYS A 222 19.00 -15.31 -19.84
N LEU A 223 19.00 -16.64 -19.77
CA LEU A 223 17.88 -17.47 -20.26
C LEU A 223 16.56 -17.13 -19.54
N LEU A 224 16.59 -16.97 -18.21
CA LEU A 224 15.42 -16.58 -17.43
C LEU A 224 14.90 -15.19 -17.84
N VAL A 225 15.80 -14.22 -18.02
CA VAL A 225 15.43 -12.86 -18.46
C VAL A 225 14.87 -12.87 -19.87
N THR A 226 15.48 -13.62 -20.80
CA THR A 226 14.99 -13.77 -22.18
C THR A 226 13.59 -14.37 -22.19
N TYR A 227 13.35 -15.43 -21.40
CA TYR A 227 12.02 -16.04 -21.24
C TYR A 227 10.96 -15.02 -20.82
N ILE A 228 11.28 -14.21 -19.80
CA ILE A 228 10.36 -13.18 -19.30
C ILE A 228 10.13 -12.11 -20.37
N SER A 229 11.19 -11.66 -21.06
CA SER A 229 11.06 -10.65 -22.12
C SER A 229 10.26 -11.14 -23.31
N ASP A 230 10.43 -12.40 -23.72
CA ASP A 230 9.67 -13.00 -24.82
C ASP A 230 8.18 -13.07 -24.46
N ALA A 231 7.87 -13.43 -23.22
CA ALA A 231 6.50 -13.42 -22.70
C ALA A 231 5.86 -12.02 -22.63
N THR A 232 6.65 -10.95 -22.59
CA THR A 232 6.16 -9.55 -22.62
C THR A 232 5.95 -9.00 -24.03
N SER A 233 6.46 -9.68 -25.06
CA SER A 233 6.27 -9.25 -26.45
C SER A 233 4.84 -9.57 -26.93
N ILE A 234 4.12 -8.54 -27.36
CA ILE A 234 2.66 -8.52 -27.61
C ILE A 234 2.17 -9.56 -28.65
N ASN A 235 3.08 -10.20 -29.41
CA ASN A 235 2.75 -11.08 -30.53
C ASN A 235 2.95 -12.59 -30.26
N SER A 236 3.36 -13.01 -29.07
CA SER A 236 3.40 -14.45 -28.76
C SER A 236 1.99 -14.93 -28.38
N GLN A 237 1.21 -15.37 -29.38
CA GLN A 237 0.12 -16.31 -29.14
C GLN A 237 0.68 -17.52 -28.41
N GLY A 238 0.53 -17.58 -27.08
CA GLY A 238 0.51 -18.81 -26.28
C GLY A 238 1.61 -19.87 -26.48
N LYS A 239 2.67 -19.61 -27.25
CA LYS A 239 3.80 -20.52 -27.41
C LYS A 239 4.70 -20.28 -26.22
N GLN A 240 4.54 -21.11 -25.19
CA GLN A 240 5.59 -21.33 -24.21
C GLN A 240 6.86 -21.63 -25.00
N SER A 241 7.90 -20.83 -24.82
CA SER A 241 9.24 -21.25 -25.21
C SER A 241 9.60 -22.47 -24.34
N ASP A 242 9.84 -23.61 -24.97
CA ASP A 242 10.27 -24.87 -24.33
C ASP A 242 11.63 -24.75 -23.59
N GLU A 243 12.27 -23.59 -23.63
CA GLU A 243 13.58 -23.32 -23.03
C GLU A 243 13.55 -23.32 -21.49
N LEU A 244 12.44 -22.91 -20.84
CA LEU A 244 12.36 -22.90 -19.38
C LEU A 244 12.16 -24.32 -18.79
N THR A 245 11.47 -25.20 -19.52
CA THR A 245 11.41 -26.64 -19.21
C THR A 245 12.80 -27.26 -19.17
N HIS A 246 13.67 -26.90 -20.11
CA HIS A 246 15.07 -27.35 -20.12
C HIS A 246 15.91 -26.83 -18.95
N LEU A 247 15.63 -25.62 -18.43
CA LEU A 247 16.23 -25.09 -17.19
C LEU A 247 15.72 -25.80 -15.94
N SER A 248 14.44 -26.17 -15.90
CA SER A 248 13.81 -26.96 -14.84
C SER A 248 14.41 -28.36 -14.74
N ASP A 249 14.71 -28.98 -15.89
CA ASP A 249 15.13 -30.38 -15.98
C ASP A 249 16.63 -30.58 -15.71
N LYS A 250 17.42 -29.50 -15.72
CA LYS A 250 18.85 -29.50 -15.37
C LYS A 250 19.07 -28.84 -14.00
N PRO A 251 18.97 -29.60 -12.89
CA PRO A 251 19.26 -29.06 -11.57
C PRO A 251 20.68 -28.49 -11.55
N PHE A 252 20.82 -27.27 -11.02
CA PHE A 252 22.14 -26.66 -10.85
C PHE A 252 22.99 -27.51 -9.91
N LYS A 253 24.20 -27.87 -10.36
CA LYS A 253 25.14 -28.71 -9.60
C LYS A 253 26.23 -27.82 -9.03
N SER A 254 26.09 -27.44 -7.75
CA SER A 254 27.17 -26.84 -6.97
C SER A 254 27.46 -27.73 -5.75
N ASN A 255 28.73 -27.79 -5.36
CA ASN A 255 29.17 -28.45 -4.13
C ASN A 255 28.55 -27.79 -2.87
N ASN A 256 28.12 -26.52 -2.97
CA ASN A 256 27.45 -25.76 -1.92
C ASN A 256 25.99 -25.45 -2.26
N ALA A 257 25.38 -26.19 -3.19
CA ALA A 257 24.07 -25.86 -3.75
C ALA A 257 23.01 -25.60 -2.68
N LEU A 258 22.95 -26.37 -1.59
CA LEU A 258 21.91 -26.18 -0.58
C LEU A 258 22.04 -24.86 0.21
N PHE A 259 23.26 -24.44 0.50
CA PHE A 259 23.55 -23.16 1.15
C PHE A 259 23.22 -21.99 0.22
N GLU A 260 23.67 -22.06 -1.04
CA GLU A 260 23.40 -21.05 -2.06
C GLU A 260 21.90 -20.92 -2.37
N LYS A 261 21.17 -22.04 -2.30
CA LYS A 261 19.72 -22.09 -2.57
C LYS A 261 18.90 -21.27 -1.59
N ASP A 262 19.27 -21.20 -0.31
CA ASP A 262 18.46 -20.46 0.68
C ASP A 262 18.97 -19.04 0.92
N LEU A 263 20.26 -18.80 0.65
CA LEU A 263 20.89 -17.49 0.82
C LEU A 263 20.21 -16.39 -0.02
N TYR A 264 20.08 -16.60 -1.34
CA TYR A 264 19.51 -15.59 -2.23
C TYR A 264 18.03 -15.34 -1.95
N TYR A 265 17.28 -16.37 -1.56
CA TYR A 265 15.88 -16.22 -1.15
C TYR A 265 15.73 -15.39 0.12
N LEU A 266 16.52 -15.66 1.16
CA LEU A 266 16.48 -14.89 2.40
C LEU A 266 16.87 -13.42 2.19
N PHE A 267 17.80 -13.14 1.27
CA PHE A 267 18.09 -11.77 0.85
C PHE A 267 16.89 -11.10 0.18
N ALA A 268 16.27 -11.80 -0.78
CA ALA A 268 15.14 -11.28 -1.51
C ALA A 268 13.96 -10.97 -0.59
N ASP A 269 13.62 -11.90 0.30
CA ASP A 269 12.57 -11.74 1.32
C ASP A 269 12.86 -10.57 2.26
N TYR A 270 14.10 -10.44 2.75
CA TYR A 270 14.50 -9.34 3.61
C TYR A 270 14.33 -7.98 2.91
N HIS A 271 14.81 -7.84 1.67
CA HIS A 271 14.70 -6.59 0.93
C HIS A 271 13.26 -6.26 0.56
N LEU A 272 12.44 -7.25 0.21
CA LEU A 272 11.00 -7.05 -0.03
C LEU A 272 10.31 -6.49 1.21
N LYS A 273 10.55 -7.11 2.38
CA LYS A 273 9.96 -6.71 3.66
C LYS A 273 10.50 -5.38 4.18
N MET A 274 11.76 -5.05 3.93
CA MET A 274 12.32 -3.75 4.27
C MET A 274 11.71 -2.63 3.43
N GLY A 275 11.43 -2.88 2.14
CA GLY A 275 10.72 -1.94 1.27
C GLY A 275 9.34 -1.56 1.80
N SER A 276 8.65 -2.50 2.45
CA SER A 276 7.33 -2.25 3.06
C SER A 276 7.35 -1.31 4.28
N LYS A 277 8.50 -1.14 4.94
CA LYS A 277 8.63 -0.33 6.17
C LYS A 277 8.98 1.13 5.90
N ASP A 278 9.70 1.42 4.81
CA ASP A 278 10.13 2.77 4.45
C ASP A 278 9.76 3.09 2.99
N THR A 279 8.73 3.92 2.86
CA THR A 279 8.19 4.35 1.56
C THR A 279 9.18 5.15 0.73
N THR A 280 10.21 5.76 1.32
CA THR A 280 11.20 6.57 0.59
C THR A 280 12.26 5.72 -0.10
N THR A 281 12.54 4.52 0.42
CA THR A 281 13.53 3.59 -0.14
C THR A 281 12.92 2.40 -0.88
N ASN A 282 11.59 2.37 -0.99
CA ASN A 282 10.83 1.21 -1.49
C ASN A 282 11.27 0.77 -2.89
N ASP A 283 11.45 1.69 -3.84
CA ASP A 283 11.88 1.35 -5.21
C ASP A 283 13.30 0.74 -5.26
N SER A 284 14.25 1.28 -4.46
CA SER A 284 15.60 0.70 -4.38
C SER A 284 15.59 -0.68 -3.73
N SER A 285 14.76 -0.89 -2.70
CA SER A 285 14.65 -2.17 -2.01
C SER A 285 13.98 -3.22 -2.88
N ASN A 286 12.90 -2.87 -3.59
CA ASN A 286 12.21 -3.78 -4.52
C ASN A 286 13.09 -4.17 -5.71
N LYS A 287 13.93 -3.27 -6.21
CA LYS A 287 14.94 -3.60 -7.24
C LYS A 287 15.94 -4.65 -6.74
N LYS A 288 16.45 -4.49 -5.52
CA LYS A 288 17.34 -5.49 -4.90
C LYS A 288 16.61 -6.81 -4.68
N ALA A 289 15.38 -6.79 -4.18
CA ALA A 289 14.57 -7.99 -3.99
C ALA A 289 14.34 -8.72 -5.32
N GLN A 290 14.01 -7.99 -6.39
CA GLN A 290 13.85 -8.55 -7.74
C GLN A 290 15.14 -9.21 -8.25
N GLU A 291 16.29 -8.56 -8.05
CA GLU A 291 17.59 -9.13 -8.41
C GLU A 291 17.84 -10.45 -7.66
N TYR A 292 17.67 -10.47 -6.34
CA TYR A 292 17.92 -11.66 -5.53
C TYR A 292 16.92 -12.79 -5.77
N TYR A 293 15.63 -12.51 -6.02
CA TYR A 293 14.68 -13.54 -6.45
C TYR A 293 15.07 -14.12 -7.82
N THR A 294 15.55 -13.28 -8.74
CA THR A 294 16.04 -13.74 -10.05
C THR A 294 17.27 -14.64 -9.87
N LYS A 295 18.21 -14.27 -8.99
CA LYS A 295 19.37 -15.09 -8.64
C LYS A 295 18.94 -16.43 -8.04
N ASP A 296 17.95 -16.43 -7.16
CA ASP A 296 17.41 -17.66 -6.58
C ASP A 296 16.79 -18.57 -7.63
N LEU A 297 15.98 -18.04 -8.55
CA LEU A 297 15.34 -18.82 -9.61
C LEU A 297 16.32 -19.44 -10.60
N CYS A 298 17.53 -18.89 -10.76
CA CYS A 298 18.59 -19.53 -11.56
C CYS A 298 18.99 -20.91 -10.98
N MET A 299 18.79 -21.09 -9.68
CA MET A 299 19.18 -22.25 -8.89
C MET A 299 17.97 -23.13 -8.54
N ASN A 300 16.81 -22.48 -8.29
CA ASN A 300 15.57 -23.06 -7.81
C ASN A 300 14.37 -22.60 -8.66
N THR A 301 14.32 -23.03 -9.93
CA THR A 301 13.21 -22.69 -10.84
C THR A 301 11.83 -23.15 -10.36
N ARG A 302 11.77 -24.12 -9.43
CA ARG A 302 10.52 -24.65 -8.85
C ARG A 302 10.19 -24.09 -7.47
N ARG A 303 10.83 -23.00 -7.00
CA ARG A 303 10.44 -22.38 -5.73
C ARG A 303 9.25 -21.46 -5.92
N PHE A 304 8.13 -21.82 -5.31
CA PHE A 304 6.88 -21.04 -5.36
C PHE A 304 7.07 -19.60 -4.86
N ASP A 305 7.60 -19.43 -3.64
CA ASP A 305 7.71 -18.11 -3.00
C ASP A 305 8.55 -17.10 -3.79
N SER A 306 9.54 -17.55 -4.56
CA SER A 306 10.37 -16.66 -5.38
C SER A 306 9.59 -16.11 -6.59
N TRP A 307 8.77 -16.94 -7.23
CA TRP A 307 7.86 -16.49 -8.29
C TRP A 307 6.73 -15.62 -7.72
N ALA A 308 6.17 -15.98 -6.57
CA ALA A 308 5.15 -15.19 -5.88
C ALA A 308 5.70 -13.82 -5.46
N GLY A 309 6.90 -13.77 -4.87
CA GLY A 309 7.57 -12.52 -4.48
C GLY A 309 7.84 -11.58 -5.67
N LEU A 310 8.27 -12.11 -6.82
CA LEU A 310 8.40 -11.33 -8.06
C LEU A 310 7.05 -10.80 -8.56
N THR A 311 5.99 -11.61 -8.45
CA THR A 311 4.63 -11.21 -8.81
C THR A 311 4.17 -10.01 -7.98
N VAL A 312 4.36 -10.08 -6.65
CA VAL A 312 4.02 -8.99 -5.71
C VAL A 312 4.80 -7.70 -6.00
N ILE A 313 6.09 -7.81 -6.35
CA ILE A 313 6.89 -6.64 -6.75
C ILE A 313 6.30 -5.97 -7.99
N GLU A 314 5.89 -6.74 -9.00
CA GLU A 314 5.27 -6.17 -10.20
C GLU A 314 3.86 -5.61 -9.91
N PHE A 315 3.10 -6.20 -9.00
CA PHE A 315 1.82 -5.64 -8.54
C PHE A 315 1.99 -4.23 -7.94
N ALA A 316 2.99 -4.05 -7.06
CA ALA A 316 3.29 -2.75 -6.49
C ALA A 316 3.64 -1.70 -7.57
N LYS A 317 4.37 -2.10 -8.62
CA LYS A 317 4.67 -1.22 -9.78
C LYS A 317 3.40 -0.85 -10.54
N ILE A 318 2.48 -1.80 -10.77
CA ILE A 318 1.20 -1.53 -11.44
C ILE A 318 0.39 -0.49 -10.65
N GLU A 319 0.32 -0.63 -9.32
CA GLU A 319 -0.39 0.34 -8.47
C GLU A 319 0.22 1.74 -8.53
N GLU A 320 1.56 1.84 -8.61
CA GLU A 320 2.27 3.10 -8.81
C GLU A 320 1.85 3.75 -10.14
N PHE A 321 1.83 3.00 -11.24
CA PHE A 321 1.37 3.50 -12.55
C PHE A 321 -0.09 3.96 -12.52
N ILE A 322 -0.97 3.24 -11.82
CA ILE A 322 -2.40 3.58 -11.73
C ILE A 322 -2.63 4.85 -10.90
N THR A 323 -1.76 5.08 -9.91
CA THR A 323 -1.78 6.27 -9.05
C THR A 323 -1.22 7.51 -9.74
N ALA A 324 -0.40 7.35 -10.77
CA ALA A 324 0.12 8.45 -11.56
C ALA A 324 -0.99 9.27 -12.25
N ASP A 325 -0.70 10.56 -12.49
CA ASP A 325 -1.66 11.49 -13.08
C ASP A 325 -1.89 11.21 -14.59
N ASP A 326 -0.87 10.72 -15.28
CA ASP A 326 -0.85 10.51 -16.73
C ASP A 326 -0.89 9.03 -17.13
N PHE A 327 -1.48 8.77 -18.30
CA PHE A 327 -1.52 7.43 -18.86
C PHE A 327 -0.15 7.01 -19.38
N ASP A 328 0.40 5.95 -18.81
CA ASP A 328 1.65 5.34 -19.24
C ASP A 328 1.41 3.92 -19.81
N PRO A 329 1.69 3.67 -21.10
CA PRO A 329 1.50 2.35 -21.70
C PRO A 329 2.47 1.28 -21.19
N ARG A 330 3.57 1.66 -20.50
CA ARG A 330 4.51 0.69 -19.92
C ARG A 330 3.86 -0.21 -18.87
N ILE A 331 2.74 0.20 -18.29
CA ILE A 331 1.92 -0.60 -17.37
C ILE A 331 1.55 -1.98 -17.95
N PHE A 332 1.37 -2.09 -19.27
CA PHE A 332 1.02 -3.37 -19.89
C PHE A 332 2.19 -4.34 -19.92
N ASN A 333 3.41 -3.85 -20.14
CA ASN A 333 4.61 -4.70 -20.06
C ASN A 333 4.80 -5.23 -18.64
N VAL A 334 4.62 -4.36 -17.64
CA VAL A 334 4.65 -4.71 -16.21
C VAL A 334 3.59 -5.75 -15.87
N HIS A 335 2.35 -5.56 -16.34
CA HIS A 335 1.29 -6.55 -16.16
C HIS A 335 1.59 -7.89 -16.85
N MET A 336 2.18 -7.88 -18.03
CA MET A 336 2.58 -9.10 -18.73
C MET A 336 3.70 -9.84 -17.99
N SER A 337 4.69 -9.13 -17.44
CA SER A 337 5.70 -9.71 -16.56
C SER A 337 5.07 -10.31 -15.29
N ALA A 338 4.19 -9.57 -14.62
CA ALA A 338 3.45 -10.07 -13.46
C ALA A 338 2.65 -11.34 -13.79
N SER A 339 1.94 -11.35 -14.93
CA SER A 339 1.17 -12.50 -15.41
C SER A 339 2.06 -13.70 -15.75
N CYS A 340 3.32 -13.47 -16.15
CA CYS A 340 4.31 -14.52 -16.39
C CYS A 340 4.77 -15.14 -15.07
N TYR A 341 5.21 -14.32 -14.12
CA TYR A 341 5.61 -14.75 -12.78
C TYR A 341 4.50 -15.49 -12.05
N PHE A 342 3.29 -14.95 -12.09
CA PHE A 342 2.10 -15.54 -11.50
C PHE A 342 1.81 -16.94 -12.06
N ARG A 343 1.82 -17.09 -13.39
CA ARG A 343 1.60 -18.40 -14.04
C ARG A 343 2.66 -19.42 -13.66
N GLN A 344 3.92 -18.99 -13.51
CA GLN A 344 4.98 -19.88 -13.05
C GLN A 344 4.79 -20.29 -11.58
N ALA A 345 4.44 -19.36 -10.69
CA ALA A 345 4.11 -19.67 -9.29
C ALA A 345 2.99 -20.72 -9.20
N VAL A 346 1.87 -20.48 -9.88
CA VAL A 346 0.71 -21.38 -9.90
C VAL A 346 1.03 -22.75 -10.53
N SER A 347 1.97 -22.82 -11.48
CA SER A 347 2.40 -24.10 -12.06
C SER A 347 3.17 -24.98 -11.07
N VAL A 348 3.81 -24.36 -10.07
CA VAL A 348 4.51 -25.06 -8.97
C VAL A 348 3.51 -25.45 -7.89
N ASP A 349 2.72 -24.48 -7.43
CA ASP A 349 1.66 -24.70 -6.44
C ASP A 349 0.42 -23.89 -6.82
N SER A 350 -0.63 -24.61 -7.21
CA SER A 350 -1.89 -24.01 -7.66
C SER A 350 -2.88 -23.77 -6.52
N ASN A 351 -2.60 -24.23 -5.30
CA ASN A 351 -3.56 -24.23 -4.19
C ASN A 351 -3.53 -22.96 -3.32
N ASN A 352 -2.82 -21.89 -3.71
CA ASN A 352 -2.68 -20.69 -2.88
C ASN A 352 -3.81 -19.66 -3.10
N HIS A 353 -4.75 -19.55 -2.15
CA HIS A 353 -5.89 -18.62 -2.22
C HIS A 353 -5.48 -17.14 -2.37
N THR A 354 -4.55 -16.68 -1.53
CA THR A 354 -4.13 -15.27 -1.44
C THR A 354 -3.56 -14.77 -2.76
N LEU A 355 -2.64 -15.52 -3.37
CA LEU A 355 -2.00 -15.11 -4.62
C LEU A 355 -3.00 -15.01 -5.77
N TRP A 356 -3.96 -15.94 -5.86
CA TRP A 356 -5.05 -15.87 -6.85
C TRP A 356 -5.93 -14.63 -6.63
N MET A 357 -6.24 -14.30 -5.38
CA MET A 357 -7.04 -13.12 -5.03
C MET A 357 -6.32 -11.81 -5.39
N GLU A 358 -5.03 -11.68 -5.05
CA GLU A 358 -4.22 -10.50 -5.37
C GLU A 358 -4.08 -10.29 -6.88
N TYR A 359 -3.82 -11.38 -7.63
CA TYR A 359 -3.77 -11.31 -9.10
C TYR A 359 -5.10 -10.87 -9.68
N ALA A 360 -6.21 -11.45 -9.23
CA ALA A 360 -7.54 -11.08 -9.70
C ALA A 360 -7.88 -9.61 -9.38
N GLU A 361 -7.48 -9.12 -8.22
CA GLU A 361 -7.70 -7.73 -7.80
C GLU A 361 -6.89 -6.75 -8.66
N ILE A 362 -5.59 -6.98 -8.84
CA ILE A 362 -4.72 -6.12 -9.67
C ILE A 362 -5.20 -6.07 -11.11
N THR A 363 -5.57 -7.22 -11.70
CA THR A 363 -6.15 -7.27 -13.05
C THR A 363 -7.47 -6.49 -13.13
N TYR A 364 -8.31 -6.54 -12.08
CA TYR A 364 -9.57 -5.79 -12.03
C TYR A 364 -9.35 -4.27 -11.92
N ILE A 365 -8.34 -3.84 -11.15
CA ILE A 365 -7.96 -2.42 -11.03
C ILE A 365 -7.42 -1.95 -12.38
N LEU A 366 -6.53 -2.72 -13.04
CA LEU A 366 -6.02 -2.42 -14.38
C LEU A 366 -7.17 -2.29 -15.40
N GLN A 367 -8.13 -3.21 -15.39
CA GLN A 367 -9.33 -3.13 -16.24
C GLN A 367 -10.09 -1.82 -16.05
N SER A 368 -10.23 -1.38 -14.80
CA SER A 368 -10.92 -0.14 -14.44
C SER A 368 -10.12 1.09 -14.93
N TYR A 369 -8.79 1.02 -14.85
CA TYR A 369 -7.87 2.02 -15.38
C TYR A 369 -7.94 2.13 -16.92
N CYS A 370 -7.88 1.00 -17.64
CA CYS A 370 -8.07 0.98 -19.11
C CYS A 370 -9.44 1.53 -19.52
N SER A 371 -10.49 1.25 -18.74
CA SER A 371 -11.83 1.80 -19.00
C SER A 371 -11.90 3.33 -18.87
N LYS A 372 -11.03 3.93 -18.04
CA LYS A 372 -10.92 5.38 -17.89
C LYS A 372 -10.20 6.00 -19.09
N TYR A 373 -9.15 5.37 -19.58
CA TYR A 373 -8.34 5.84 -20.72
C TYR A 373 -8.67 5.05 -21.99
N LYS A 374 -9.97 4.86 -22.27
CA LYS A 374 -10.44 3.96 -23.33
C LYS A 374 -9.75 4.27 -24.67
N ASP A 375 -9.67 5.53 -25.04
CA ASP A 375 -9.12 5.97 -26.33
C ASP A 375 -7.61 5.71 -26.46
N LYS A 376 -6.86 5.62 -25.35
CA LYS A 376 -5.42 5.32 -25.34
C LYS A 376 -5.11 3.84 -25.09
N ALA A 377 -6.04 3.11 -24.46
CA ALA A 377 -5.85 1.74 -24.04
C ALA A 377 -6.24 0.69 -25.10
N THR A 378 -7.02 1.08 -26.13
CA THR A 378 -7.47 0.19 -27.21
C THR A 378 -6.32 -0.45 -27.99
N ASP A 379 -5.17 0.21 -28.05
CA ASP A 379 -4.00 -0.29 -28.80
C ASP A 379 -3.30 -1.46 -28.08
N TYR A 380 -3.58 -1.64 -26.78
CA TYR A 380 -2.88 -2.61 -25.92
C TYR A 380 -3.80 -3.70 -25.37
N VAL A 381 -5.08 -3.38 -25.15
CA VAL A 381 -6.07 -4.34 -24.64
C VAL A 381 -7.13 -4.56 -25.71
N PRO A 382 -7.23 -5.80 -26.26
CA PRO A 382 -8.06 -6.06 -27.43
C PRO A 382 -9.57 -5.84 -27.17
N ASP A 383 -10.07 -6.15 -25.96
CA ASP A 383 -11.43 -5.83 -25.55
C ASP A 383 -11.57 -5.67 -24.03
N ARG A 384 -12.57 -4.89 -23.61
CA ARG A 384 -12.98 -4.69 -22.21
C ARG A 384 -13.30 -6.01 -21.49
N SER A 385 -13.80 -7.02 -22.21
CA SER A 385 -14.11 -8.33 -21.63
C SER A 385 -12.87 -9.18 -21.32
N PHE A 386 -11.75 -8.95 -22.02
CA PHE A 386 -10.54 -9.77 -21.90
C PHE A 386 -10.01 -9.81 -20.45
N LEU A 387 -9.70 -8.65 -19.89
CA LEU A 387 -9.21 -8.56 -18.50
C LEU A 387 -10.28 -8.99 -17.48
N LEU A 388 -11.57 -8.74 -17.76
CA LEU A 388 -12.66 -9.18 -16.88
C LEU A 388 -12.80 -10.71 -16.82
N ASN A 389 -12.59 -11.40 -17.94
CA ASN A 389 -12.61 -12.85 -17.98
C ASN A 389 -11.41 -13.45 -17.23
N ILE A 390 -10.22 -12.84 -17.34
CA ILE A 390 -9.05 -13.24 -16.54
C ILE A 390 -9.34 -13.06 -15.04
N CYS A 391 -9.93 -11.92 -14.65
CA CYS A 391 -10.33 -11.70 -13.25
C CYS A 391 -11.31 -12.78 -12.78
N LYS A 392 -12.31 -13.11 -13.60
CA LYS A 392 -13.34 -14.10 -13.29
C LYS A 392 -12.71 -15.48 -13.04
N GLU A 393 -11.87 -15.94 -13.96
CA GLU A 393 -11.17 -17.22 -13.83
C GLU A 393 -10.30 -17.25 -12.57
N ALA A 394 -9.55 -16.18 -12.31
CA ALA A 394 -8.67 -16.10 -11.14
C ALA A 394 -9.45 -16.16 -9.81
N TYR A 395 -10.58 -15.44 -9.70
CA TYR A 395 -11.45 -15.52 -8.52
C TYR A 395 -12.11 -16.91 -8.37
N GLU A 396 -12.54 -17.53 -9.46
CA GLU A 396 -13.08 -18.90 -9.44
C GLU A 396 -12.03 -19.91 -8.96
N LYS A 397 -10.78 -19.78 -9.40
CA LYS A 397 -9.66 -20.60 -8.90
C LYS A 397 -9.38 -20.35 -7.42
N ALA A 398 -9.32 -19.08 -6.99
CA ALA A 398 -9.14 -18.72 -5.59
C ALA A 398 -10.18 -19.38 -4.67
N ASN A 399 -11.43 -19.47 -5.12
CA ASN A 399 -12.54 -20.05 -4.35
C ASN A 399 -12.46 -21.59 -4.24
N ILE A 400 -11.78 -22.26 -5.18
CA ILE A 400 -11.59 -23.72 -5.17
C ILE A 400 -10.40 -24.13 -4.30
N CYS A 401 -9.42 -23.24 -4.10
CA CYS A 401 -8.25 -23.51 -3.27
C CYS A 401 -8.67 -24.01 -1.87
N THR A 402 -8.00 -25.05 -1.39
CA THR A 402 -8.34 -25.76 -0.14
C THR A 402 -7.48 -25.34 1.04
N ASP A 403 -6.48 -24.48 0.84
CA ASP A 403 -5.64 -23.96 1.93
C ASP A 403 -6.53 -23.47 3.08
N ASN A 404 -6.29 -24.01 4.28
CA ASN A 404 -7.05 -23.74 5.52
C ASN A 404 -6.75 -22.33 6.00
N ASP A 405 -7.13 -21.32 5.22
CA ASP A 405 -7.19 -19.97 5.71
C ASP A 405 -8.51 -19.83 6.47
N ASP A 406 -8.43 -19.89 7.80
CA ASP A 406 -9.52 -19.52 8.72
C ASP A 406 -10.06 -18.10 8.44
N ASN A 407 -9.39 -17.33 7.57
CA ASN A 407 -9.79 -16.01 7.09
C ASN A 407 -10.36 -16.00 5.66
N LYS A 408 -10.74 -17.13 5.04
CA LYS A 408 -11.47 -17.09 3.76
C LYS A 408 -12.76 -16.28 3.90
N GLU A 409 -12.75 -15.11 3.27
CA GLU A 409 -13.89 -14.21 3.24
C GLU A 409 -14.77 -14.54 2.02
N ASP A 410 -15.59 -15.59 2.12
CA ASP A 410 -16.47 -16.05 1.02
C ASP A 410 -17.37 -14.93 0.46
N TRP A 411 -17.74 -13.96 1.30
CA TRP A 411 -18.48 -12.77 0.89
C TRP A 411 -17.68 -11.87 -0.08
N THR A 412 -16.36 -11.81 0.04
CA THR A 412 -15.46 -11.02 -0.81
C THR A 412 -15.41 -11.59 -2.22
N TYR A 413 -15.36 -12.92 -2.36
CA TYR A 413 -15.48 -13.60 -3.65
C TYR A 413 -16.81 -13.24 -4.34
N LEU A 414 -17.95 -13.44 -3.64
CA LEU A 414 -19.27 -13.13 -4.19
C LEU A 414 -19.41 -11.65 -4.59
N TYR A 415 -18.89 -10.75 -3.77
CA TYR A 415 -18.86 -9.32 -4.06
C TYR A 415 -18.08 -8.99 -5.33
N MET A 416 -16.89 -9.56 -5.51
CA MET A 416 -16.07 -9.32 -6.70
C MET A 416 -16.67 -9.94 -7.95
N MET A 417 -17.23 -11.15 -7.85
CA MET A 417 -17.96 -11.80 -8.94
C MET A 417 -19.18 -10.97 -9.38
N ALA A 418 -19.97 -10.45 -8.45
CA ALA A 418 -21.09 -9.56 -8.75
C ALA A 418 -20.64 -8.31 -9.54
N LYS A 419 -19.52 -7.70 -9.15
CA LYS A 419 -18.96 -6.52 -9.85
C LYS A 419 -18.46 -6.84 -11.25
N ILE A 420 -17.88 -8.02 -11.44
CA ILE A 420 -17.39 -8.48 -12.74
C ILE A 420 -18.57 -8.74 -13.66
N GLU A 421 -19.59 -9.46 -13.19
CA GLU A 421 -20.82 -9.73 -13.95
C GLU A 421 -21.59 -8.46 -14.29
N GLU A 422 -21.72 -7.50 -13.37
CA GLU A 422 -22.35 -6.19 -13.65
C GLU A 422 -21.64 -5.46 -14.81
N LYS A 423 -20.31 -5.61 -14.92
CA LYS A 423 -19.51 -5.00 -16.00
C LYS A 423 -19.55 -5.79 -17.30
N LEU A 424 -19.55 -7.12 -17.25
CA LEU A 424 -19.58 -8.04 -18.40
C LEU A 424 -20.97 -8.12 -19.05
N HIS A 425 -22.01 -8.25 -18.23
CA HIS A 425 -23.38 -8.57 -18.66
C HIS A 425 -24.37 -7.53 -18.14
N ARG A 426 -24.34 -6.33 -18.73
CA ARG A 426 -25.23 -5.22 -18.31
C ARG A 426 -26.72 -5.55 -18.37
N ASN A 427 -27.12 -6.54 -19.18
CA ASN A 427 -28.50 -6.98 -19.35
C ASN A 427 -28.92 -8.07 -18.35
N LYS A 428 -27.98 -8.62 -17.56
CA LYS A 428 -28.20 -9.65 -16.54
C LYS A 428 -28.05 -9.07 -15.13
N LEU A 429 -28.80 -8.01 -14.84
CA LEU A 429 -28.74 -7.33 -13.54
C LEU A 429 -28.99 -8.30 -12.37
N PHE A 430 -30.00 -9.15 -12.48
CA PHE A 430 -30.44 -10.04 -11.40
C PHE A 430 -29.35 -11.00 -10.92
N ASP A 431 -28.52 -11.52 -11.83
CA ASP A 431 -27.41 -12.41 -11.46
C ASP A 431 -26.42 -11.71 -10.52
N SER A 432 -26.11 -10.44 -10.79
CA SER A 432 -25.25 -9.62 -9.94
C SER A 432 -25.94 -9.22 -8.63
N LEU A 433 -27.23 -8.89 -8.65
CA LEU A 433 -28.00 -8.52 -7.45
C LEU A 433 -28.11 -9.68 -6.47
N LYS A 434 -28.40 -10.90 -6.96
CA LYS A 434 -28.46 -12.12 -6.15
C LYS A 434 -27.12 -12.40 -5.47
N LYS A 435 -25.99 -12.23 -6.18
CA LYS A 435 -24.66 -12.38 -5.58
C LYS A 435 -24.35 -11.32 -4.51
N TYR A 436 -24.71 -10.05 -4.72
CA TYR A 436 -24.57 -9.03 -3.68
C TYR A 436 -25.45 -9.35 -2.45
N ALA A 437 -26.66 -9.87 -2.64
CA ALA A 437 -27.54 -10.29 -1.54
C ALA A 437 -26.95 -11.48 -0.77
N SER A 438 -26.44 -12.50 -1.46
CA SER A 438 -25.75 -13.62 -0.81
C SER A 438 -24.49 -13.17 -0.04
N ALA A 439 -23.71 -12.23 -0.57
CA ALA A 439 -22.59 -11.64 0.16
C ALA A 439 -23.05 -10.89 1.42
N LEU A 440 -24.19 -10.19 1.37
CA LEU A 440 -24.81 -9.53 2.52
C LEU A 440 -25.24 -10.55 3.60
N ASP A 441 -25.81 -11.68 3.19
CA ASP A 441 -26.21 -12.76 4.09
C ASP A 441 -24.99 -13.40 4.79
N LEU A 442 -23.92 -13.71 4.04
CA LEU A 442 -22.66 -14.22 4.61
C LEU A 442 -22.02 -13.23 5.60
N LEU A 443 -22.06 -11.93 5.32
CA LEU A 443 -21.58 -10.91 6.26
C LEU A 443 -22.38 -10.94 7.58
N HIS A 444 -23.70 -11.17 7.50
CA HIS A 444 -24.53 -11.32 8.70
C HIS A 444 -24.17 -12.58 9.49
N GLU A 445 -24.00 -13.71 8.80
CA GLU A 445 -23.59 -14.99 9.39
C GLU A 445 -22.24 -14.85 10.11
N ASN A 446 -21.32 -14.08 9.52
CA ASN A 446 -20.01 -13.68 10.07
C ASN A 446 -20.08 -12.65 11.21
N LYS A 447 -21.27 -12.44 11.80
CA LYS A 447 -21.53 -11.58 12.97
C LYS A 447 -21.30 -10.09 12.72
N ALA A 448 -21.64 -9.60 11.52
CA ALA A 448 -21.72 -8.17 11.27
C ALA A 448 -22.70 -7.47 12.22
N VAL A 449 -22.33 -6.26 12.68
CA VAL A 449 -23.13 -5.46 13.61
C VAL A 449 -23.70 -4.24 12.88
N TYR A 450 -24.99 -3.97 13.11
CA TYR A 450 -25.73 -2.91 12.41
C TYR A 450 -26.20 -1.78 13.35
N PRO A 451 -25.30 -0.96 13.91
CA PRO A 451 -25.69 0.21 14.70
C PRO A 451 -26.32 1.28 13.79
N ARG A 452 -27.14 2.16 14.37
CA ARG A 452 -27.79 3.28 13.64
C ARG A 452 -26.81 4.22 12.95
N LYS A 453 -25.65 4.42 13.57
CA LYS A 453 -24.51 5.16 13.02
C LYS A 453 -23.26 4.34 13.27
N LEU A 454 -22.51 4.03 12.22
CA LEU A 454 -21.21 3.38 12.30
C LEU A 454 -20.16 4.41 12.70
N GLY A 455 -19.36 4.10 13.73
CA GLY A 455 -18.30 4.96 14.24
C GLY A 455 -17.06 4.99 13.34
N HIS A 456 -16.27 6.07 13.40
CA HIS A 456 -15.05 6.25 12.61
C HIS A 456 -13.78 5.69 13.28
N HIS A 457 -13.88 5.18 14.51
CA HIS A 457 -12.73 4.68 15.28
C HIS A 457 -12.92 3.21 15.64
N THR A 458 -12.10 2.35 15.05
CA THR A 458 -11.95 0.91 15.29
C THR A 458 -11.33 0.56 16.66
N SER A 459 -11.39 1.46 17.65
CA SER A 459 -10.71 1.32 18.95
C SER A 459 -11.52 0.56 20.03
N THR A 460 -12.62 -0.09 19.68
CA THR A 460 -13.47 -0.85 20.61
C THR A 460 -13.35 -2.35 20.35
N SER A 461 -13.57 -3.17 21.39
CA SER A 461 -13.51 -4.65 21.39
C SER A 461 -14.35 -5.38 20.32
N ASN A 462 -15.23 -4.68 19.59
CA ASN A 462 -16.02 -5.20 18.46
C ASN A 462 -15.59 -4.63 17.09
N SER A 463 -14.29 -4.37 16.90
CA SER A 463 -13.74 -3.80 15.65
C SER A 463 -14.07 -4.64 14.41
N LYS A 464 -13.98 -5.98 14.49
CA LYS A 464 -14.29 -6.90 13.39
C LYS A 464 -15.76 -6.83 12.97
N GLY A 465 -16.71 -6.97 13.91
CA GLY A 465 -18.14 -6.91 13.59
C GLY A 465 -18.59 -5.54 13.04
N THR A 466 -17.94 -4.45 13.46
CA THR A 466 -18.18 -3.10 12.93
C THR A 466 -17.66 -2.96 11.50
N LEU A 467 -16.46 -3.49 11.20
CA LEU A 467 -15.89 -3.51 9.84
C LEU A 467 -16.78 -4.30 8.88
N LEU A 468 -17.24 -5.50 9.29
CA LEU A 468 -18.20 -6.30 8.53
C LEU A 468 -19.53 -5.55 8.31
N GLY A 469 -19.99 -4.80 9.31
CA GLY A 469 -21.15 -3.91 9.18
C GLY A 469 -20.94 -2.82 8.12
N CYS A 470 -19.74 -2.25 8.00
CA CYS A 470 -19.39 -1.33 6.93
C CYS A 470 -19.37 -2.01 5.55
N HIS A 471 -18.87 -3.25 5.43
CA HIS A 471 -18.98 -4.02 4.19
C HIS A 471 -20.44 -4.30 3.81
N SER A 472 -21.32 -4.54 4.80
CA SER A 472 -22.76 -4.68 4.56
C SER A 472 -23.38 -3.39 4.01
N VAL A 473 -22.93 -2.20 4.45
CA VAL A 473 -23.35 -0.92 3.84
C VAL A 473 -22.99 -0.87 2.36
N GLU A 474 -21.79 -1.31 1.97
CA GLU A 474 -21.37 -1.34 0.56
C GLU A 474 -22.19 -2.34 -0.25
N MET A 475 -22.48 -3.55 0.28
CA MET A 475 -23.35 -4.53 -0.42
C MET A 475 -24.75 -3.97 -0.64
N PHE A 476 -25.36 -3.41 0.42
CA PHE A 476 -26.70 -2.84 0.36
C PHE A 476 -26.75 -1.62 -0.56
N TYR A 477 -25.70 -0.78 -0.54
CA TYR A 477 -25.55 0.32 -1.50
C TYR A 477 -25.45 -0.19 -2.95
N ARG A 478 -24.64 -1.22 -3.21
CA ARG A 478 -24.48 -1.81 -4.56
C ARG A 478 -25.79 -2.30 -5.12
N ILE A 479 -26.56 -3.03 -4.33
CA ILE A 479 -27.89 -3.54 -4.71
C ILE A 479 -28.80 -2.39 -5.18
N HIS A 480 -29.04 -1.41 -4.30
CA HIS A 480 -30.00 -0.33 -4.58
C HIS A 480 -29.46 0.64 -5.63
N ALA A 481 -28.16 0.92 -5.66
CA ALA A 481 -27.56 1.79 -6.68
C ALA A 481 -27.56 1.13 -8.06
N SER A 482 -27.36 -0.18 -8.17
CA SER A 482 -27.39 -0.89 -9.45
C SER A 482 -28.81 -1.07 -9.96
N ALA A 483 -29.77 -1.37 -9.08
CA ALA A 483 -31.20 -1.34 -9.39
C ALA A 483 -31.65 0.06 -9.87
N LEU A 484 -31.28 1.12 -9.16
CA LEU A 484 -31.64 2.49 -9.54
C LEU A 484 -31.04 2.90 -10.88
N LYS A 485 -29.77 2.53 -11.17
CA LYS A 485 -29.17 2.76 -12.50
C LYS A 485 -29.92 2.02 -13.60
N TYR A 486 -30.36 0.80 -13.34
CA TYR A 486 -31.12 0.01 -14.30
C TYR A 486 -32.47 0.65 -14.59
N LEU A 487 -33.21 1.01 -13.54
CA LEU A 487 -34.47 1.76 -13.66
C LEU A 487 -34.30 3.11 -14.37
N ASN A 488 -33.16 3.79 -14.24
CA ASN A 488 -32.91 5.05 -14.92
C ASN A 488 -32.46 4.90 -16.39
N ARG A 489 -32.06 3.69 -16.81
CA ARG A 489 -31.69 3.40 -18.20
C ARG A 489 -32.83 2.85 -19.03
N HIS A 490 -33.79 2.19 -18.38
CA HIS A 490 -34.91 1.54 -19.03
C HIS A 490 -36.20 2.29 -18.72
N ASN A 491 -36.94 2.62 -19.78
CA ASN A 491 -38.28 3.21 -19.71
C ASN A 491 -39.33 2.16 -20.13
N LYS A 492 -40.61 2.53 -20.08
CA LYS A 492 -41.73 1.64 -20.46
C LYS A 492 -41.61 1.10 -21.89
N GLU A 493 -40.99 1.86 -22.80
CA GLU A 493 -40.83 1.50 -24.22
C GLU A 493 -39.64 0.57 -24.48
N SER A 494 -38.85 0.26 -23.45
CA SER A 494 -37.69 -0.62 -23.57
C SER A 494 -38.12 -2.07 -23.82
N VAL A 495 -37.81 -2.62 -25.00
CA VAL A 495 -38.15 -3.99 -25.43
C VAL A 495 -37.73 -5.05 -24.41
N ASP A 496 -36.60 -4.84 -23.74
CA ASP A 496 -36.04 -5.78 -22.76
C ASP A 496 -36.57 -5.59 -21.32
N PHE A 497 -37.39 -4.57 -21.04
CA PHE A 497 -37.85 -4.24 -19.68
C PHE A 497 -39.37 -4.43 -19.53
N THR A 498 -39.75 -5.69 -19.43
CA THR A 498 -41.15 -6.12 -19.30
C THR A 498 -41.72 -5.87 -17.91
N MET A 499 -43.05 -5.88 -17.80
CA MET A 499 -43.76 -5.83 -16.52
C MET A 499 -43.30 -6.93 -15.56
N ASP A 500 -43.05 -8.14 -16.07
CA ASP A 500 -42.57 -9.27 -15.27
C ASP A 500 -41.19 -9.00 -14.65
N LYS A 501 -40.26 -8.42 -15.41
CA LYS A 501 -38.94 -8.03 -14.87
C LYS A 501 -39.05 -6.92 -13.84
N LEU A 502 -39.98 -5.99 -14.02
CA LEU A 502 -40.23 -4.93 -13.06
C LEU A 502 -40.86 -5.50 -11.76
N ASN A 503 -41.75 -6.48 -11.87
CA ASN A 503 -42.29 -7.24 -10.73
C ASN A 503 -41.20 -8.03 -10.01
N GLU A 504 -40.35 -8.78 -10.73
CA GLU A 504 -39.23 -9.52 -10.14
C GLU A 504 -38.28 -8.58 -9.39
N LEU A 505 -38.01 -7.39 -9.95
CA LEU A 505 -37.21 -6.38 -9.27
C LEU A 505 -37.90 -5.83 -8.02
N HIS A 506 -39.21 -5.58 -8.09
CA HIS A 506 -40.00 -5.13 -6.95
C HIS A 506 -39.97 -6.16 -5.81
N GLU A 507 -40.21 -7.43 -6.12
CA GLU A 507 -40.16 -8.53 -5.15
C GLU A 507 -38.78 -8.64 -4.51
N PHE A 508 -37.72 -8.63 -5.32
CA PHE A 508 -36.35 -8.67 -4.83
C PHE A 508 -36.01 -7.48 -3.92
N LEU A 509 -36.35 -6.25 -4.32
CA LEU A 509 -36.10 -5.06 -3.51
C LEU A 509 -36.93 -5.06 -2.22
N THR A 510 -38.15 -5.59 -2.25
CA THR A 510 -38.99 -5.76 -1.06
C THR A 510 -38.36 -6.79 -0.11
N GLU A 511 -37.85 -7.91 -0.62
CA GLU A 511 -37.09 -8.88 0.17
C GLU A 511 -35.89 -8.22 0.86
N MET A 512 -35.14 -7.36 0.15
CA MET A 512 -33.99 -6.66 0.73
C MET A 512 -34.36 -5.78 1.93
N GLN A 513 -35.56 -5.20 1.98
CA GLN A 513 -36.04 -4.43 3.13
C GLN A 513 -36.30 -5.30 4.37
N THR A 514 -36.49 -6.61 4.20
CA THR A 514 -36.69 -7.56 5.30
C THR A 514 -35.38 -8.09 5.89
N LYS A 515 -34.25 -7.87 5.22
CA LYS A 515 -32.94 -8.35 5.67
C LYS A 515 -32.53 -7.68 7.00
N PRO A 516 -31.79 -8.38 7.89
CA PRO A 516 -31.36 -7.84 9.20
C PRO A 516 -30.67 -6.47 9.14
N PHE A 517 -29.95 -6.21 8.05
CA PHE A 517 -29.32 -4.90 7.81
C PHE A 517 -30.33 -3.76 7.70
N ALA A 518 -31.48 -3.97 7.06
CA ALA A 518 -32.54 -2.96 6.92
C ALA A 518 -33.42 -2.90 8.18
N THR A 519 -33.93 -4.04 8.65
CA THR A 519 -34.88 -4.11 9.78
C THR A 519 -34.32 -3.55 11.09
N SER A 520 -33.05 -3.84 11.41
CA SER A 520 -32.38 -3.31 12.61
C SER A 520 -32.29 -1.78 12.67
N TYR A 521 -32.51 -1.10 11.54
CA TYR A 521 -32.61 0.35 11.47
C TYR A 521 -33.97 0.85 11.99
N TYR A 522 -35.03 0.19 11.51
CA TYR A 522 -36.44 0.50 11.80
C TYR A 522 -36.87 0.08 13.20
N GLU A 523 -36.41 -1.06 13.72
CA GLU A 523 -36.76 -1.55 15.07
C GLU A 523 -36.36 -0.57 16.19
N LYS A 524 -35.38 0.30 15.93
CA LYS A 524 -34.93 1.33 16.87
C LYS A 524 -35.61 2.69 16.64
N SER A 525 -36.48 2.79 15.63
CA SER A 525 -37.26 3.99 15.27
C SER A 525 -38.47 4.17 16.20
N THR A 526 -38.51 5.30 16.90
CA THR A 526 -39.61 5.67 17.78
C THR A 526 -40.78 6.34 17.05
N ILE A 527 -40.74 6.42 15.71
CA ILE A 527 -41.75 7.15 14.92
C ILE A 527 -42.40 6.16 13.93
N PRO A 528 -43.70 5.87 14.06
CA PRO A 528 -44.44 5.07 13.09
C PRO A 528 -44.69 5.85 11.78
N PRO A 529 -44.78 5.16 10.63
CA PRO A 529 -45.03 5.81 9.34
C PRO A 529 -46.50 6.24 9.19
N ASP A 530 -46.78 7.53 9.36
CA ASP A 530 -48.10 8.11 9.00
C ASP A 530 -48.18 8.32 7.47
N SER A 531 -49.15 7.66 6.83
CA SER A 531 -49.37 7.66 5.36
C SER A 531 -49.61 9.05 4.76
N HIS A 532 -50.13 9.99 5.55
CA HIS A 532 -50.56 11.31 5.07
C HIS A 532 -49.39 12.28 4.78
N SER A 533 -48.27 12.13 5.51
CA SER A 533 -47.05 12.95 5.31
C SER A 533 -46.25 12.58 4.06
N ALA A 534 -46.30 11.31 3.63
CA ALA A 534 -45.62 10.83 2.42
C ALA A 534 -46.31 11.32 1.14
N GLN A 535 -47.63 11.52 1.18
CA GLN A 535 -48.38 12.18 0.10
C GLN A 535 -47.95 13.65 -0.05
N LEU A 536 -47.84 14.38 1.06
CA LEU A 536 -47.50 15.80 1.05
C LEU A 536 -46.09 16.09 0.49
N ILE A 537 -45.09 15.26 0.81
CA ILE A 537 -43.72 15.38 0.27
C ILE A 537 -43.70 15.08 -1.23
N ASN A 538 -44.45 14.07 -1.68
CA ASN A 538 -44.60 13.77 -3.11
C ASN A 538 -45.26 14.93 -3.85
N GLU A 539 -46.29 15.54 -3.28
CA GLU A 539 -47.00 16.70 -3.86
C GLU A 539 -46.16 17.98 -3.88
N LEU A 540 -45.36 18.22 -2.83
CA LEU A 540 -44.52 19.43 -2.69
C LEU A 540 -43.27 19.41 -3.57
N TYR A 541 -42.62 18.25 -3.73
CA TYR A 541 -41.34 18.13 -4.44
C TYR A 541 -41.44 17.53 -5.84
N PHE A 542 -42.53 16.83 -6.14
CA PHE A 542 -42.79 16.21 -7.44
C PHE A 542 -44.22 16.52 -7.91
N PRO A 543 -44.58 17.79 -8.14
CA PRO A 543 -45.94 18.22 -8.42
C PRO A 543 -46.53 17.64 -9.73
N HIS A 544 -45.68 17.17 -10.66
CA HIS A 544 -46.12 16.50 -11.89
C HIS A 544 -46.43 15.00 -11.68
N LYS A 545 -46.20 14.45 -10.48
CA LYS A 545 -46.32 13.01 -10.20
C LYS A 545 -47.76 12.53 -10.10
N THR A 546 -48.70 13.40 -9.70
CA THR A 546 -50.10 13.04 -9.46
C THR A 546 -50.85 12.63 -10.71
N ASP A 547 -50.48 13.17 -11.88
CA ASP A 547 -51.10 12.85 -13.16
C ASP A 547 -50.46 11.62 -13.85
N LEU A 548 -49.30 11.14 -13.35
CA LEU A 548 -48.54 10.01 -13.91
C LEU A 548 -48.89 8.63 -13.31
N LEU A 549 -49.61 8.58 -12.19
CA LEU A 549 -49.81 7.35 -11.39
C LEU A 549 -51.07 6.55 -11.74
N THR A 550 -51.65 6.72 -12.93
CA THR A 550 -52.82 5.94 -13.40
C THR A 550 -52.45 4.62 -14.10
N ASP A 551 -51.22 4.52 -14.61
CA ASP A 551 -50.74 3.33 -15.32
C ASP A 551 -50.13 2.30 -14.33
N PRO A 552 -50.60 1.04 -14.30
CA PRO A 552 -50.04 -0.01 -13.45
C PRO A 552 -48.51 -0.15 -13.53
N TRP A 553 -47.92 0.04 -14.71
CA TRP A 553 -46.47 -0.04 -14.88
C TRP A 553 -45.76 1.10 -14.16
N LEU A 554 -46.25 2.34 -14.29
CA LEU A 554 -45.67 3.52 -13.65
C LEU A 554 -45.83 3.48 -12.13
N ILE A 555 -46.94 2.92 -11.62
CA ILE A 555 -47.14 2.68 -10.18
C ILE A 555 -46.07 1.72 -9.64
N LEU A 556 -45.85 0.61 -10.33
CA LEU A 556 -44.85 -0.37 -9.90
C LEU A 556 -43.42 0.17 -10.04
N TYR A 557 -43.15 0.94 -11.10
CA TYR A 557 -41.88 1.64 -11.28
C TYR A 557 -41.60 2.63 -10.14
N ASP A 558 -42.59 3.43 -9.74
CA ASP A 558 -42.50 4.33 -8.58
C ASP A 558 -42.16 3.56 -7.30
N LYS A 559 -42.83 2.44 -7.03
CA LYS A 559 -42.52 1.59 -5.86
C LYS A 559 -41.06 1.12 -5.88
N CYS A 560 -40.56 0.62 -7.02
CA CYS A 560 -39.16 0.20 -7.15
C CYS A 560 -38.18 1.36 -6.93
N ILE A 561 -38.49 2.55 -7.44
CA ILE A 561 -37.68 3.76 -7.23
C ILE A 561 -37.63 4.12 -5.74
N TRP A 562 -38.77 4.11 -5.05
CA TRP A 562 -38.80 4.42 -3.62
C TRP A 562 -38.04 3.40 -2.78
N LEU A 563 -38.17 2.10 -3.07
CA LEU A 563 -37.36 1.07 -2.40
C LEU A 563 -35.86 1.31 -2.62
N CYS A 564 -35.45 1.73 -3.83
CA CYS A 564 -34.06 2.11 -4.12
C CYS A 564 -33.61 3.33 -3.31
N ILE A 565 -34.41 4.39 -3.30
CA ILE A 565 -34.11 5.63 -2.56
C ILE A 565 -34.00 5.32 -1.07
N GLU A 566 -34.99 4.64 -0.50
CA GLU A 566 -35.02 4.20 0.89
C GLU A 566 -33.77 3.39 1.28
N GLY A 567 -33.41 2.40 0.46
CA GLY A 567 -32.20 1.62 0.73
C GLY A 567 -30.91 2.45 0.71
N LEU A 568 -30.80 3.41 -0.22
CA LEU A 568 -29.67 4.36 -0.26
C LEU A 568 -29.67 5.30 0.96
N TYR A 569 -30.84 5.73 1.43
CA TYR A 569 -31.00 6.53 2.64
C TYR A 569 -30.54 5.78 3.89
N ILE A 570 -30.89 4.50 4.03
CA ILE A 570 -30.38 3.65 5.12
C ILE A 570 -28.84 3.62 5.11
N CYS A 571 -28.23 3.42 3.95
CA CYS A 571 -26.76 3.44 3.83
C CYS A 571 -26.15 4.78 4.27
N ILE A 572 -26.73 5.90 3.82
CA ILE A 572 -26.25 7.24 4.17
C ILE A 572 -26.47 7.54 5.67
N ALA A 573 -27.59 7.13 6.24
CA ALA A 573 -27.89 7.35 7.65
C ALA A 573 -26.96 6.54 8.57
N ARG A 574 -26.65 5.29 8.19
CA ARG A 574 -25.71 4.44 8.92
C ARG A 574 -24.28 4.91 8.77
N TYR A 575 -23.92 5.40 7.60
CA TYR A 575 -22.60 5.97 7.32
C TYR A 575 -22.78 7.41 6.82
N ASN A 576 -22.88 8.36 7.76
CA ASN A 576 -23.23 9.79 7.54
C ASN A 576 -22.41 10.51 6.45
N ARG A 577 -21.30 9.93 5.99
CA ARG A 577 -20.45 10.47 4.92
C ARG A 577 -20.33 9.50 3.73
N HIS A 578 -21.37 8.73 3.47
CA HIS A 578 -21.45 7.81 2.33
C HIS A 578 -21.56 8.57 0.99
N TYR A 579 -20.42 9.10 0.54
CA TYR A 579 -20.32 9.99 -0.62
C TYR A 579 -20.89 9.39 -1.92
N ARG A 580 -20.77 8.06 -2.10
CA ARG A 580 -21.30 7.37 -3.28
C ARG A 580 -22.83 7.39 -3.31
N GLY A 581 -23.46 7.26 -2.15
CA GLY A 581 -24.92 7.28 -1.98
C GLY A 581 -25.47 8.68 -2.21
N LEU A 582 -24.86 9.69 -1.58
CA LEU A 582 -25.22 11.10 -1.78
C LEU A 582 -25.12 11.51 -3.25
N TYR A 583 -24.00 11.18 -3.91
CA TYR A 583 -23.84 11.42 -5.34
C TYR A 583 -24.86 10.67 -6.19
N ARG A 584 -25.16 9.41 -5.86
CA ARG A 584 -26.12 8.58 -6.62
C ARG A 584 -27.52 9.19 -6.59
N LEU A 585 -27.98 9.63 -5.41
CA LEU A 585 -29.28 10.30 -5.25
C LEU A 585 -29.29 11.66 -5.94
N ALA A 586 -28.27 12.50 -5.74
CA ALA A 586 -28.15 13.78 -6.44
C ALA A 586 -28.21 13.58 -7.97
N HIS A 587 -27.41 12.67 -8.51
CA HIS A 587 -27.39 12.39 -9.94
C HIS A 587 -28.75 11.88 -10.44
N PHE A 588 -29.44 11.03 -9.68
CA PHE A 588 -30.77 10.54 -10.06
C PHE A 588 -31.77 11.70 -10.22
N PHE A 589 -31.91 12.55 -9.22
CA PHE A 589 -32.82 13.70 -9.27
C PHE A 589 -32.42 14.76 -10.29
N HIS A 590 -31.17 14.76 -10.78
CA HIS A 590 -30.76 15.64 -11.87
C HIS A 590 -31.05 15.08 -13.27
N THR A 591 -31.04 13.76 -13.43
CA THR A 591 -31.01 13.10 -14.75
C THR A 591 -32.23 12.28 -15.11
N ASN A 592 -33.01 11.83 -14.12
CA ASN A 592 -34.21 11.04 -14.38
C ASN A 592 -35.28 11.89 -15.07
N GLU A 593 -36.04 11.30 -15.99
CA GLU A 593 -37.06 12.01 -16.77
C GLU A 593 -38.27 12.43 -15.92
N TYR A 594 -38.73 11.57 -15.01
CA TYR A 594 -39.96 11.74 -14.24
C TYR A 594 -39.73 12.40 -12.87
N TYR A 595 -38.60 12.08 -12.23
CA TYR A 595 -38.25 12.56 -10.89
C TYR A 595 -37.29 13.76 -10.94
N ARG A 596 -37.12 14.41 -12.10
CA ARG A 596 -36.15 15.51 -12.20
C ARG A 596 -36.53 16.64 -11.24
N ASN A 597 -35.65 16.89 -10.28
CA ASN A 597 -35.72 18.06 -9.41
C ASN A 597 -34.29 18.49 -9.05
N ASP A 598 -33.81 19.49 -9.78
CA ASP A 598 -32.46 20.02 -9.64
C ASP A 598 -32.23 20.66 -8.25
N ARG A 599 -33.30 21.12 -7.57
CA ARG A 599 -33.21 21.69 -6.23
C ARG A 599 -32.99 20.60 -5.19
N VAL A 600 -33.77 19.52 -5.25
CA VAL A 600 -33.57 18.32 -4.43
C VAL A 600 -32.17 17.73 -4.66
N SER A 601 -31.75 17.67 -5.93
CA SER A 601 -30.41 17.21 -6.31
C SER A 601 -29.30 18.03 -5.63
N LEU A 602 -29.43 19.37 -5.65
CA LEU A 602 -28.48 20.27 -5.02
C LEU A 602 -28.44 20.08 -3.49
N GLU A 603 -29.57 19.82 -2.84
CA GLU A 603 -29.59 19.64 -1.38
C GLU A 603 -28.81 18.42 -0.89
N PHE A 604 -28.77 17.32 -1.65
CA PHE A 604 -27.89 16.18 -1.34
C PHE A 604 -26.40 16.55 -1.37
N LEU A 605 -26.03 17.63 -2.06
CA LEU A 605 -24.65 18.10 -2.20
C LEU A 605 -24.35 19.29 -1.28
N LEU A 606 -25.20 20.31 -1.25
CA LEU A 606 -25.00 21.56 -0.50
C LEU A 606 -25.53 21.49 0.95
N GLY A 607 -26.48 20.59 1.20
CA GLY A 607 -27.31 20.56 2.41
C GLY A 607 -28.58 21.38 2.25
N GLY A 608 -29.64 21.00 2.98
CA GLY A 608 -30.93 21.66 2.96
C GLY A 608 -31.95 21.01 3.90
N ASN A 609 -33.21 21.43 3.81
CA ASN A 609 -34.29 20.96 4.69
C ASN A 609 -35.20 19.92 4.03
N VAL A 610 -35.11 19.70 2.71
CA VAL A 610 -35.93 18.75 1.94
C VAL A 610 -35.60 17.30 2.32
N LEU A 611 -34.40 17.08 2.88
CA LEU A 611 -33.90 15.77 3.30
C LEU A 611 -34.42 15.34 4.68
N GLU A 612 -35.30 16.10 5.32
CA GLU A 612 -36.10 15.63 6.46
C GLU A 612 -37.27 14.77 5.95
N LEU A 613 -36.97 13.72 5.17
CA LEU A 613 -37.91 12.63 4.95
C LEU A 613 -38.25 12.07 6.34
N ARG A 614 -39.51 12.20 6.76
CA ARG A 614 -39.95 11.75 8.08
C ARG A 614 -39.56 10.27 8.25
N ASN A 615 -38.89 9.96 9.36
CA ASN A 615 -38.26 8.66 9.73
C ASN A 615 -36.77 8.50 9.36
N TYR A 616 -36.17 9.45 8.64
CA TYR A 616 -34.74 9.45 8.34
C TYR A 616 -34.02 10.61 9.06
N PRO A 617 -32.83 10.39 9.64
CA PRO A 617 -32.05 11.43 10.27
C PRO A 617 -31.65 12.45 9.23
N LYS A 618 -31.58 13.71 9.65
CA LYS A 618 -31.09 14.82 8.82
C LYS A 618 -29.78 14.42 8.13
N ILE A 619 -29.84 14.32 6.81
CA ILE A 619 -28.66 14.04 5.99
C ILE A 619 -27.82 15.30 5.90
N ILE A 620 -26.52 15.14 6.06
CA ILE A 620 -25.53 16.19 5.84
C ILE A 620 -25.14 16.12 4.36
N GLY A 621 -25.32 17.23 3.64
CA GLY A 621 -24.92 17.32 2.24
C GLY A 621 -23.41 17.12 2.07
N LEU A 622 -23.00 16.52 0.95
CA LEU A 622 -21.62 16.12 0.71
C LEU A 622 -20.58 17.26 0.88
N TYR A 623 -20.93 18.47 0.46
CA TYR A 623 -20.14 19.71 0.52
C TYR A 623 -20.69 20.71 1.55
N GLN A 624 -21.59 20.29 2.44
CA GLN A 624 -22.21 21.15 3.45
C GLN A 624 -21.18 21.64 4.48
N GLU A 625 -20.24 20.79 4.89
CA GLU A 625 -19.17 21.12 5.85
C GLU A 625 -17.91 21.70 5.18
N ARG A 626 -18.00 22.22 3.95
CA ARG A 626 -16.87 22.89 3.28
C ARG A 626 -16.39 24.08 4.11
N SER A 627 -15.07 24.27 4.19
CA SER A 627 -14.50 25.43 4.89
C SER A 627 -14.20 26.53 3.88
N LYS A 628 -13.85 27.74 4.34
CA LYS A 628 -13.43 28.82 3.43
C LYS A 628 -12.35 28.34 2.45
N HIS A 629 -11.38 27.54 2.91
CA HIS A 629 -10.15 27.19 2.17
C HIS A 629 -10.10 25.76 1.63
N ASN A 630 -11.12 24.94 1.90
CA ASN A 630 -11.11 23.54 1.50
C ASN A 630 -12.54 23.07 1.19
N LEU A 631 -12.79 22.78 -0.09
CA LEU A 631 -14.06 22.22 -0.56
C LEU A 631 -14.36 20.87 0.09
N PHE A 632 -13.32 20.06 0.32
CA PHE A 632 -13.40 18.69 0.81
C PHE A 632 -13.20 18.59 2.33
N ASN A 633 -13.40 19.68 3.08
CA ASN A 633 -13.21 19.71 4.53
C ASN A 633 -14.09 18.68 5.28
N GLY A 634 -15.34 18.50 4.86
CA GLY A 634 -16.24 17.44 5.35
C GLY A 634 -15.97 16.05 4.76
N ILE A 635 -15.03 15.92 3.84
CA ILE A 635 -14.74 14.68 3.13
C ILE A 635 -13.44 14.06 3.68
N TRP A 636 -12.53 14.87 4.21
CA TRP A 636 -11.32 14.47 4.94
C TRP A 636 -11.53 13.37 5.99
N ARG A 637 -12.66 13.40 6.69
CA ARG A 637 -12.98 12.46 7.77
C ARG A 637 -13.53 11.12 7.28
N ILE A 638 -13.79 10.99 5.98
CA ILE A 638 -14.21 9.71 5.39
C ILE A 638 -12.96 8.85 5.37
N GLN A 639 -12.91 7.82 6.22
CA GLN A 639 -12.03 6.68 5.95
C GLN A 639 -12.70 5.89 4.83
N PRO A 640 -12.18 5.92 3.60
CA PRO A 640 -12.73 5.08 2.56
C PRO A 640 -12.44 3.64 2.98
N LEU A 641 -13.47 2.81 3.16
CA LEU A 641 -13.28 1.35 3.26
C LEU A 641 -12.53 0.79 2.04
N ASP A 642 -12.56 1.53 0.93
CA ASP A 642 -11.85 1.28 -0.33
C ASP A 642 -10.62 2.19 -0.50
N ALA A 643 -10.02 2.76 0.57
CA ALA A 643 -8.87 3.67 0.46
C ALA A 643 -7.66 3.00 -0.19
N ASP A 644 -7.53 1.70 0.05
CA ASP A 644 -6.43 0.90 -0.43
C ASP A 644 -6.59 0.53 -1.92
N ARG A 645 -7.74 0.84 -2.55
CA ARG A 645 -7.91 0.69 -4.01
C ARG A 645 -7.58 2.00 -4.72
N THR A 646 -6.36 2.07 -5.25
CA THR A 646 -5.82 3.19 -6.03
C THR A 646 -6.84 3.72 -7.07
N GLY A 647 -7.19 5.01 -6.96
CA GLY A 647 -7.95 5.76 -7.98
C GLY A 647 -9.49 5.74 -7.93
N SER A 648 -10.16 4.89 -7.14
CA SER A 648 -11.64 4.84 -7.11
C SER A 648 -12.28 6.03 -6.38
N PHE A 649 -11.66 6.49 -5.31
CA PHE A 649 -12.17 7.60 -4.50
C PHE A 649 -12.12 8.93 -5.27
N ASN A 650 -10.96 9.25 -5.86
CA ASN A 650 -10.73 10.48 -6.63
C ASN A 650 -11.71 10.63 -7.80
N ALA A 651 -11.99 9.53 -8.51
CA ALA A 651 -12.96 9.54 -9.61
C ALA A 651 -14.40 9.85 -9.14
N ALA A 652 -14.79 9.38 -7.95
CA ALA A 652 -16.10 9.69 -7.37
C ALA A 652 -16.18 11.14 -6.87
N MET A 653 -15.10 11.66 -6.29
CA MET A 653 -14.99 13.06 -5.90
C MET A 653 -15.06 13.99 -7.12
N TYR A 654 -14.34 13.67 -8.20
CA TYR A 654 -14.42 14.42 -9.45
C TYR A 654 -15.86 14.46 -10.00
N LYS A 655 -16.54 13.31 -10.11
CA LYS A 655 -17.92 13.23 -10.62
C LYS A 655 -18.92 14.00 -9.77
N SER A 656 -18.82 13.88 -8.44
CA SER A 656 -19.71 14.58 -7.52
C SER A 656 -19.44 16.08 -7.48
N THR A 657 -18.17 16.52 -7.58
CA THR A 657 -17.81 17.94 -7.67
C THR A 657 -18.30 18.54 -8.99
N ARG A 658 -18.16 17.81 -10.10
CA ARG A 658 -18.65 18.25 -11.40
C ARG A 658 -20.17 18.45 -11.39
N LEU A 659 -20.92 17.47 -10.90
CA LEU A 659 -22.38 17.59 -10.74
C LEU A 659 -22.75 18.75 -9.83
N PHE A 660 -22.02 18.95 -8.72
CA PHE A 660 -22.24 20.06 -7.81
C PHE A 660 -22.09 21.41 -8.53
N ILE A 661 -21.01 21.59 -9.31
CA ILE A 661 -20.79 22.78 -10.15
C ILE A 661 -21.92 22.93 -11.17
N ASP A 662 -22.30 21.87 -11.88
CA ASP A 662 -23.36 21.89 -12.90
C ASP A 662 -24.71 22.35 -12.28
N LEU A 663 -25.04 21.91 -11.06
CA LEU A 663 -26.27 22.31 -10.34
C LEU A 663 -26.23 23.74 -9.81
N LEU A 664 -25.11 24.19 -9.23
CA LEU A 664 -24.95 25.57 -8.74
C LEU A 664 -25.21 26.61 -9.84
N VAL A 665 -24.88 26.26 -11.09
CA VAL A 665 -25.07 27.12 -12.26
C VAL A 665 -26.53 27.32 -12.65
N GLN A 666 -27.41 26.39 -12.26
CA GLN A 666 -28.84 26.46 -12.57
C GLN A 666 -29.59 27.43 -11.64
N PHE A 667 -29.04 27.73 -10.47
CA PHE A 667 -29.69 28.54 -9.44
C PHE A 667 -28.96 29.87 -9.24
N ASP A 668 -29.65 30.95 -9.58
CA ASP A 668 -29.08 32.29 -9.56
C ASP A 668 -28.61 32.76 -8.18
N GLU A 669 -29.25 32.29 -7.11
CA GLU A 669 -28.91 32.56 -5.71
C GLU A 669 -27.57 31.96 -5.26
N HIS A 670 -27.04 30.99 -6.01
CA HIS A 670 -25.84 30.24 -5.67
C HIS A 670 -24.57 30.68 -6.42
N LEU A 671 -24.62 31.80 -7.16
CA LEU A 671 -23.46 32.35 -7.87
C LEU A 671 -22.25 32.61 -6.93
N LEU A 672 -22.52 33.04 -5.69
CA LEU A 672 -21.49 33.22 -4.66
C LEU A 672 -20.82 31.91 -4.27
N VAL A 673 -21.62 30.85 -4.07
CA VAL A 673 -21.12 29.52 -3.72
C VAL A 673 -20.27 28.96 -4.87
N LEU A 674 -20.67 29.20 -6.12
CA LEU A 674 -19.88 28.83 -7.30
C LEU A 674 -18.50 29.51 -7.31
N PHE A 675 -18.43 30.80 -6.94
CA PHE A 675 -17.17 31.52 -6.80
C PHE A 675 -16.31 31.00 -5.62
N GLU A 676 -16.93 30.69 -4.47
CA GLU A 676 -16.24 30.04 -3.34
C GLU A 676 -15.63 28.70 -3.75
N VAL A 677 -16.37 27.88 -4.51
CA VAL A 677 -15.92 26.59 -5.03
C VAL A 677 -14.74 26.78 -5.99
N LEU A 678 -14.81 27.75 -6.91
CA LEU A 678 -13.66 28.08 -7.78
C LEU A 678 -12.42 28.40 -6.95
N ARG A 679 -12.56 29.23 -5.92
CA ARG A 679 -11.45 29.61 -5.03
C ARG A 679 -10.87 28.41 -4.31
N GLN A 680 -11.72 27.55 -3.75
CA GLN A 680 -11.31 26.33 -3.04
C GLN A 680 -10.64 25.30 -3.97
N LEU A 681 -10.99 25.27 -5.26
CA LEU A 681 -10.36 24.39 -6.25
C LEU A 681 -9.03 24.95 -6.77
N LEU A 682 -8.86 26.28 -6.80
CA LEU A 682 -7.59 26.91 -7.13
C LEU A 682 -6.54 26.61 -6.06
N ASP A 683 -6.94 26.55 -4.78
CA ASP A 683 -6.08 26.19 -3.66
C ASP A 683 -5.43 24.81 -3.88
N LYS A 684 -4.10 24.72 -3.75
CA LYS A 684 -3.39 23.44 -3.76
C LYS A 684 -3.64 22.74 -2.42
N PRO A 685 -4.26 21.54 -2.40
CA PRO A 685 -4.43 20.79 -1.16
C PRO A 685 -3.08 20.32 -0.63
N ASP A 686 -2.98 20.16 0.68
CA ASP A 686 -1.84 19.51 1.34
C ASP A 686 -1.65 18.07 0.78
N LEU A 687 -0.43 17.52 0.86
CA LEU A 687 -0.10 16.21 0.27
C LEU A 687 -1.01 15.07 0.78
N ASP A 688 -1.42 15.15 2.05
CA ASP A 688 -2.33 14.25 2.77
C ASP A 688 -3.83 14.50 2.48
N LYS A 689 -4.15 15.52 1.66
CA LYS A 689 -5.52 16.02 1.42
C LYS A 689 -5.88 16.09 -0.07
N LYS A 690 -5.23 15.28 -0.92
CA LYS A 690 -5.56 15.18 -2.35
C LYS A 690 -6.80 14.31 -2.61
N TYR A 691 -7.99 14.92 -2.55
CA TYR A 691 -9.26 14.22 -2.81
C TYR A 691 -9.59 14.00 -4.29
N VAL A 692 -8.95 14.77 -5.17
CA VAL A 692 -9.09 14.70 -6.64
C VAL A 692 -7.68 14.84 -7.22
N ARG A 693 -7.40 14.21 -8.38
CA ARG A 693 -6.10 14.35 -9.05
C ARG A 693 -5.85 15.79 -9.50
N GLU A 694 -4.58 16.14 -9.70
CA GLU A 694 -4.21 17.49 -10.11
C GLU A 694 -4.82 17.86 -11.48
N VAL A 695 -4.77 16.91 -12.43
CA VAL A 695 -5.39 17.07 -13.77
C VAL A 695 -6.89 17.29 -13.66
N GLU A 696 -7.57 16.46 -12.89
CA GLU A 696 -9.02 16.54 -12.66
C GLU A 696 -9.40 17.84 -11.93
N ARG A 697 -8.59 18.32 -10.98
CA ARG A 697 -8.82 19.60 -10.29
C ARG A 697 -8.73 20.78 -11.26
N LYS A 698 -7.72 20.81 -12.15
CA LYS A 698 -7.60 21.84 -13.20
C LYS A 698 -8.80 21.84 -14.14
N MET A 699 -9.28 20.66 -14.54
CA MET A 699 -10.50 20.53 -15.36
C MET A 699 -11.72 21.09 -14.62
N LEU A 700 -11.88 20.80 -13.33
CA LEU A 700 -12.98 21.37 -12.52
C LEU A 700 -12.87 22.90 -12.42
N CYS A 701 -11.67 23.46 -12.23
CA CYS A 701 -11.46 24.91 -12.24
C CYS A 701 -11.88 25.55 -13.57
N GLN A 702 -11.41 25.01 -14.69
CA GLN A 702 -11.76 25.47 -16.04
C GLN A 702 -13.29 25.43 -16.27
N HIS A 703 -13.91 24.31 -15.90
CA HIS A 703 -15.36 24.11 -16.01
C HIS A 703 -16.13 25.12 -15.17
N THR A 704 -15.70 25.35 -13.93
CA THR A 704 -16.30 26.33 -13.01
C THR A 704 -16.21 27.75 -13.58
N ILE A 705 -15.03 28.16 -14.08
CA ILE A 705 -14.82 29.47 -14.71
C ILE A 705 -15.76 29.64 -15.92
N LYS A 706 -15.80 28.64 -16.81
CA LYS A 706 -16.62 28.69 -18.04
C LYS A 706 -18.09 28.92 -17.72
N TYR A 707 -18.63 28.23 -16.72
CA TYR A 707 -20.02 28.46 -16.33
C TYR A 707 -20.25 29.73 -15.55
N PHE A 708 -19.34 30.11 -14.67
CA PHE A 708 -19.43 31.37 -13.95
C PHE A 708 -19.60 32.54 -14.94
N PHE A 709 -18.81 32.56 -16.01
CA PHE A 709 -18.98 33.51 -17.12
C PHE A 709 -20.32 33.38 -17.84
N ARG A 710 -20.76 32.16 -18.18
CA ARG A 710 -22.05 31.96 -18.84
C ARG A 710 -23.22 32.48 -18.00
N THR A 711 -23.18 32.27 -16.68
CA THR A 711 -24.21 32.76 -15.75
C THR A 711 -24.16 34.28 -15.63
N ILE A 712 -22.98 34.88 -15.53
CA ILE A 712 -22.82 36.34 -15.57
C ILE A 712 -23.37 36.90 -16.88
N LYS A 713 -23.01 36.33 -18.04
CA LYS A 713 -23.50 36.74 -19.36
C LYS A 713 -25.03 36.69 -19.45
N LYS A 714 -25.66 35.60 -18.98
CA LYS A 714 -27.13 35.49 -18.92
C LYS A 714 -27.78 36.57 -18.07
N LYS A 715 -27.17 36.94 -16.94
CA LYS A 715 -27.70 37.95 -16.02
C LYS A 715 -27.46 39.39 -16.47
N VAL A 716 -26.36 39.65 -17.17
CA VAL A 716 -26.00 40.97 -17.71
C VAL A 716 -26.90 41.36 -18.90
N LEU A 717 -27.55 40.41 -19.55
CA LEU A 717 -28.49 40.63 -20.67
C LEU A 717 -29.76 41.42 -20.30
N LEU A 718 -29.99 41.76 -19.03
CA LEU A 718 -31.04 42.69 -18.64
C LEU A 718 -30.41 43.97 -18.05
N LYS A 719 -30.15 44.91 -18.95
CA LYS A 719 -29.76 46.32 -18.72
C LYS A 719 -28.35 46.55 -18.15
N THR A 720 -27.27 46.33 -18.92
CA THR A 720 -26.12 47.28 -19.05
C THR A 720 -25.01 46.80 -20.02
N ARG A 721 -24.62 47.70 -20.96
CA ARG A 721 -23.35 47.91 -21.72
C ARG A 721 -22.60 46.72 -22.39
N ASP A 722 -22.39 46.88 -23.70
CA ASP A 722 -21.51 46.12 -24.63
C ASP A 722 -20.07 45.85 -24.13
N ASP A 723 -19.58 46.62 -23.16
CA ASP A 723 -18.22 46.48 -22.61
C ASP A 723 -18.05 45.18 -21.79
N ILE A 724 -19.08 44.78 -21.03
CA ILE A 724 -19.10 43.51 -20.29
C ILE A 724 -19.10 42.33 -21.27
N GLU A 725 -19.90 42.43 -22.34
CA GLU A 725 -19.93 41.42 -23.39
C GLU A 725 -18.59 41.32 -24.11
N ARG A 726 -17.95 42.43 -24.44
CA ARG A 726 -16.64 42.45 -25.12
C ARG A 726 -15.52 41.88 -24.26
N GLU A 727 -15.46 42.26 -22.99
CA GLU A 727 -14.43 41.79 -22.05
C GLU A 727 -14.66 40.33 -21.66
N GLY A 728 -15.92 39.93 -21.43
CA GLY A 728 -16.30 38.54 -21.24
C GLY A 728 -16.00 37.66 -22.46
N MET A 729 -16.25 38.15 -23.68
CA MET A 729 -15.94 37.41 -24.92
C MET A 729 -14.43 37.27 -25.15
N LYS A 730 -13.61 38.27 -24.81
CA LYS A 730 -12.14 38.14 -24.83
C LYS A 730 -11.64 37.07 -23.87
N ILE A 731 -12.22 36.99 -22.67
CA ILE A 731 -11.80 36.00 -21.68
C ILE A 731 -12.27 34.59 -22.08
N ILE A 732 -13.47 34.47 -22.65
CA ILE A 732 -13.97 33.21 -23.20
C ILE A 732 -13.13 32.77 -24.39
N SER A 733 -12.74 33.67 -25.31
CA SER A 733 -11.84 33.33 -26.41
C SER A 733 -10.45 32.97 -25.91
N GLU A 734 -9.91 33.63 -24.87
CA GLU A 734 -8.65 33.23 -24.22
C GLU A 734 -8.70 31.80 -23.62
N ILE A 735 -9.89 31.30 -23.27
CA ILE A 735 -10.13 29.94 -22.75
C ILE A 735 -10.38 28.94 -23.90
N ASP A 736 -11.22 29.30 -24.87
CA ASP A 736 -11.62 28.43 -25.97
C ASP A 736 -10.51 28.32 -27.06
N ASP A 737 -9.68 29.36 -27.30
CA ASP A 737 -8.53 29.32 -28.23
C ASP A 737 -7.37 28.40 -27.74
N LYS A 738 -7.37 28.02 -26.46
CA LYS A 738 -6.29 27.22 -25.84
C LYS A 738 -6.57 25.72 -25.76
N ASP A 739 -7.56 25.23 -26.50
CA ASP A 739 -7.94 23.81 -26.65
C ASP A 739 -7.82 22.94 -25.38
N THR A 740 -8.88 23.06 -24.56
CA THR A 740 -9.65 21.98 -23.91
C THR A 740 -9.03 20.93 -22.96
N THR A 741 -7.75 20.95 -22.57
CA THR A 741 -7.32 20.06 -21.46
C THR A 741 -6.34 20.59 -20.42
N ASN A 742 -5.58 21.68 -20.68
CA ASN A 742 -4.46 22.01 -19.79
C ASN A 742 -4.11 23.51 -19.68
N VAL A 743 -5.11 24.37 -19.43
CA VAL A 743 -4.85 25.76 -19.02
C VAL A 743 -4.14 25.77 -17.66
N SER A 744 -2.99 26.44 -17.58
CA SER A 744 -2.20 26.52 -16.35
C SER A 744 -2.92 27.30 -15.26
N LEU A 745 -2.70 26.92 -13.98
CA LEU A 745 -3.30 27.61 -12.83
C LEU A 745 -3.04 29.13 -12.79
N PRO A 746 -1.86 29.66 -13.17
CA PRO A 746 -1.64 31.10 -13.27
C PRO A 746 -2.58 31.81 -14.24
N ILE A 747 -2.89 31.20 -15.39
CA ILE A 747 -3.81 31.77 -16.38
C ILE A 747 -5.25 31.74 -15.85
N LEU A 748 -5.67 30.63 -15.23
CA LEU A 748 -6.98 30.52 -14.58
C LEU A 748 -7.15 31.56 -13.46
N PHE A 749 -6.05 31.91 -12.78
CA PHE A 749 -6.01 32.95 -11.77
C PHE A 749 -6.16 34.36 -12.39
N GLU A 750 -5.42 34.69 -13.45
CA GLU A 750 -5.58 35.96 -14.16
C GLU A 750 -7.02 36.16 -14.63
N ILE A 751 -7.63 35.10 -15.16
CA ILE A 751 -9.03 35.08 -15.55
C ILE A 751 -9.96 35.33 -14.36
N SER A 752 -9.68 34.75 -13.19
CA SER A 752 -10.43 35.01 -11.96
C SER A 752 -10.31 36.47 -11.47
N ILE A 753 -9.19 37.15 -11.76
CA ILE A 753 -9.01 38.59 -11.48
C ILE A 753 -9.83 39.44 -12.45
N LYS A 754 -9.85 39.09 -13.74
CA LYS A 754 -10.70 39.79 -14.71
C LYS A 754 -12.18 39.63 -14.33
N LEU A 755 -12.59 38.45 -13.86
CA LEU A 755 -13.92 38.21 -13.29
C LEU A 755 -14.22 39.07 -12.05
N TYR A 756 -13.26 39.24 -11.15
CA TYR A 756 -13.41 40.11 -9.98
C TYR A 756 -13.70 41.56 -10.37
N ASN A 757 -12.85 42.13 -11.23
CA ASN A 757 -12.99 43.52 -11.65
C ASN A 757 -14.34 43.73 -12.35
N LEU A 758 -14.79 42.72 -13.11
CA LEU A 758 -16.12 42.74 -13.70
C LEU A 758 -17.22 42.81 -12.62
N ILE A 759 -17.20 41.95 -11.62
CA ILE A 759 -18.27 41.96 -10.59
C ILE A 759 -18.23 43.22 -9.73
N LYS A 760 -17.04 43.63 -9.30
CA LYS A 760 -16.80 44.81 -8.45
C LYS A 760 -17.30 46.10 -9.12
N ASN A 761 -17.14 46.21 -10.43
CA ASN A 761 -17.56 47.40 -11.18
C ASN A 761 -19.07 47.45 -11.42
N TYR A 762 -19.81 46.38 -11.16
CA TYR A 762 -21.26 46.28 -11.38
C TYR A 762 -21.99 45.66 -10.18
N PRO A 763 -21.95 46.30 -8.99
CA PRO A 763 -22.53 45.75 -7.75
C PRO A 763 -24.05 45.60 -7.80
N ASN A 764 -24.74 46.36 -8.65
CA ASN A 764 -26.20 46.28 -8.84
C ASN A 764 -26.69 44.96 -9.44
N LEU A 765 -25.78 44.16 -10.05
CA LEU A 765 -26.11 42.85 -10.60
C LEU A 765 -26.33 41.78 -9.51
N TYR A 766 -25.87 42.04 -8.28
CA TYR A 766 -25.87 41.06 -7.20
C TYR A 766 -26.20 41.73 -5.85
N GLN A 767 -27.34 41.41 -5.26
CA GLN A 767 -27.81 42.02 -4.00
C GLN A 767 -27.03 41.60 -2.74
N ASN A 768 -25.83 41.03 -2.86
CA ASN A 768 -25.18 40.30 -1.76
C ASN A 768 -23.72 40.76 -1.52
N SER A 769 -23.47 41.32 -0.34
CA SER A 769 -22.27 42.10 0.04
C SER A 769 -20.98 41.30 0.27
N ARG A 770 -20.98 39.98 0.06
CA ARG A 770 -19.84 39.09 0.36
C ARG A 770 -18.85 38.89 -0.79
N ILE A 771 -19.10 39.45 -1.97
CA ILE A 771 -18.24 39.24 -3.14
C ILE A 771 -16.84 39.85 -2.92
N ASP A 772 -16.78 41.08 -2.41
CA ASP A 772 -15.52 41.80 -2.20
C ASP A 772 -14.60 41.09 -1.19
N GLU A 773 -15.16 40.56 -0.08
CA GLU A 773 -14.41 39.83 0.96
C GLU A 773 -13.83 38.50 0.43
N LEU A 774 -14.64 37.73 -0.32
CA LEU A 774 -14.24 36.41 -0.83
C LEU A 774 -13.15 36.48 -1.88
N VAL A 775 -13.12 37.55 -2.67
CA VAL A 775 -12.13 37.76 -3.71
C VAL A 775 -10.81 38.32 -3.16
N GLU A 776 -10.86 39.27 -2.23
CA GLU A 776 -9.65 39.76 -1.54
C GLU A 776 -8.93 38.62 -0.81
N LEU A 777 -9.67 37.67 -0.23
CA LEU A 777 -9.10 36.44 0.36
C LEU A 777 -8.44 35.52 -0.68
N ALA A 778 -8.87 35.52 -1.93
CA ALA A 778 -8.19 34.83 -3.03
C ALA A 778 -6.89 35.56 -3.41
N PHE A 779 -6.92 36.90 -3.44
CA PHE A 779 -5.79 37.76 -3.79
C PHE A 779 -4.64 37.67 -2.78
N GLN A 780 -4.95 37.64 -1.49
CA GLN A 780 -3.95 37.58 -0.41
C GLN A 780 -3.09 36.30 -0.45
N ARG A 781 -3.65 35.18 -0.93
CA ARG A 781 -2.98 33.87 -0.90
C ARG A 781 -2.03 33.60 -2.07
N TYR A 782 -2.27 34.24 -3.23
CA TYR A 782 -1.45 34.07 -4.44
C TYR A 782 -0.47 35.22 -4.72
N ARG A 783 -0.53 36.29 -3.91
CA ARG A 783 0.46 37.38 -3.90
C ARG A 783 1.93 36.90 -3.88
N PRO A 784 2.30 35.79 -3.20
CA PRO A 784 3.66 35.25 -3.24
C PRO A 784 4.00 34.54 -4.57
N ILE A 785 3.03 33.89 -5.22
CA ILE A 785 3.21 33.09 -6.44
C ILE A 785 3.36 33.99 -7.67
N LEU A 786 2.62 35.10 -7.74
CA LEU A 786 2.72 36.10 -8.81
C LEU A 786 4.05 36.86 -8.80
N LYS A 787 4.70 37.01 -7.64
CA LYS A 787 6.03 37.64 -7.55
C LYS A 787 7.13 36.84 -8.27
N PHE A 788 6.92 35.55 -8.54
CA PHE A 788 7.84 34.70 -9.31
C PHE A 788 7.57 34.69 -10.82
N SER A 789 6.48 35.30 -11.30
CA SER A 789 6.08 35.33 -12.72
C SER A 789 6.51 36.60 -13.47
N ASN A 790 7.08 37.60 -12.79
CA ASN A 790 7.40 38.91 -13.37
C ASN A 790 8.76 38.99 -14.12
N HIS A 791 9.35 37.86 -14.50
CA HIS A 791 10.46 37.84 -15.45
C HIS A 791 10.02 37.23 -16.78
N LEU A 792 9.36 38.06 -17.60
CA LEU A 792 9.30 37.90 -19.06
C LEU A 792 9.60 39.26 -19.71
N PRO A 793 10.40 39.29 -20.79
CA PRO A 793 11.05 40.49 -21.29
C PRO A 793 10.07 41.41 -22.05
N GLU A 794 10.28 42.72 -21.91
CA GLU A 794 9.48 43.76 -22.56
C GLU A 794 9.50 43.64 -24.10
N LYS A 795 8.32 43.84 -24.73
CA LYS A 795 8.15 43.90 -26.19
C LYS A 795 8.81 45.14 -26.81
N PRO A 796 9.31 45.07 -28.05
CA PRO A 796 10.03 46.15 -28.69
C PRO A 796 9.08 47.26 -29.19
N LYS A 797 9.52 48.52 -29.04
CA LYS A 797 8.91 49.69 -29.68
C LYS A 797 9.45 49.83 -31.11
N ALA A 798 8.56 50.14 -32.05
CA ALA A 798 8.91 50.36 -33.44
C ALA A 798 9.28 51.83 -33.73
N GLU A 799 10.23 51.96 -34.65
CA GLU A 799 10.49 53.04 -35.60
C GLU A 799 11.64 54.06 -35.38
N ASN A 800 12.56 53.96 -36.37
CA ASN A 800 13.32 54.98 -37.09
C ASN A 800 14.74 55.36 -36.64
N LEU A 801 15.69 54.75 -37.37
CA LEU A 801 16.79 55.36 -38.12
C LEU A 801 17.74 56.31 -37.37
N THR A 802 18.98 55.85 -37.13
CA THR A 802 20.18 56.46 -37.75
C THR A 802 21.45 55.62 -37.50
N LEU A 803 22.30 55.59 -38.53
CA LEU A 803 23.62 54.96 -38.59
C LEU A 803 24.60 55.51 -37.54
N ILE A 804 25.56 54.68 -37.09
CA ILE A 804 27.03 54.88 -37.25
C ILE A 804 27.82 53.91 -36.33
N TYR A 805 28.98 53.56 -36.88
CA TYR A 805 30.01 52.58 -36.54
C TYR A 805 30.83 52.88 -35.26
N THR A 806 31.25 51.79 -34.59
CA THR A 806 32.52 51.53 -33.86
C THR A 806 32.84 52.02 -32.42
N PRO A 807 33.72 51.25 -31.71
CA PRO A 807 33.82 51.18 -30.24
C PRO A 807 35.07 51.87 -29.68
N LYS A 808 35.15 52.04 -28.35
CA LYS A 808 36.33 51.75 -27.50
C LYS A 808 36.19 52.22 -26.04
N LYS A 809 36.54 51.29 -25.13
CA LYS A 809 37.47 51.41 -23.98
C LYS A 809 37.30 52.54 -22.93
N GLN A 810 37.35 52.08 -21.67
CA GLN A 810 38.28 52.44 -20.56
C GLN A 810 37.69 53.04 -19.26
N LYS A 811 38.11 52.35 -18.18
CA LYS A 811 38.64 52.86 -16.89
C LYS A 811 37.68 53.42 -15.81
N GLN A 812 37.68 52.66 -14.70
CA GLN A 812 38.18 53.03 -13.37
C GLN A 812 37.82 54.42 -12.79
N LYS A 813 37.17 54.40 -11.62
CA LYS A 813 37.71 54.77 -10.27
C LYS A 813 36.74 55.63 -9.41
N LYS A 814 36.71 55.21 -8.13
CA LYS A 814 36.66 56.00 -6.88
C LYS A 814 35.30 56.39 -6.26
N ARG A 815 35.13 55.86 -5.03
CA ARG A 815 34.44 56.43 -3.87
C ARG A 815 34.87 57.87 -3.56
N PRO A 816 34.06 58.58 -2.76
CA PRO A 816 34.55 58.99 -1.45
C PRO A 816 33.57 58.71 -0.29
N THR A 817 34.03 59.10 0.90
CA THR A 817 33.82 58.63 2.28
C THR A 817 33.27 59.74 3.20
N ILE A 818 32.68 59.34 4.36
CA ILE A 818 32.79 59.96 5.72
C ILE A 818 32.03 61.31 5.92
N ASN A 819 31.39 61.71 7.03
CA ASN A 819 31.13 61.31 8.45
C ASN A 819 29.82 62.06 8.87
N GLU A 820 29.08 61.78 9.94
CA GLU A 820 29.40 62.05 11.36
C GLU A 820 28.39 61.35 12.31
N GLN A 821 28.86 61.10 13.53
CA GLN A 821 28.23 60.61 14.77
C GLN A 821 28.27 61.78 15.81
N PRO A 822 27.91 61.71 17.13
CA PRO A 822 27.19 60.74 18.01
C PRO A 822 26.29 61.48 19.10
N PRO A 823 26.18 61.13 20.43
CA PRO A 823 25.70 59.90 21.14
C PRO A 823 24.68 60.13 22.34
N ALA A 824 24.23 59.01 22.96
CA ALA A 824 24.26 58.69 24.43
C ALA A 824 22.97 58.44 25.28
N ASN A 825 23.11 57.42 26.16
CA ASN A 825 22.49 57.07 27.48
C ASN A 825 21.30 56.07 27.52
N LYS A 826 21.42 54.85 28.11
CA LYS A 826 21.70 54.35 29.51
C LYS A 826 20.43 54.13 30.36
N ARG A 827 20.16 52.86 30.75
CA ARG A 827 19.74 52.32 32.09
C ARG A 827 18.91 51.02 31.91
N GLN A 828 19.42 49.83 32.29
CA GLN A 828 19.43 49.18 33.62
C GLN A 828 18.07 48.56 34.05
N CYS A 829 18.01 47.23 34.04
CA CYS A 829 17.09 46.41 34.83
C CYS A 829 17.84 45.85 36.06
N VAL A 830 17.17 45.80 37.21
CA VAL A 830 17.67 45.25 38.48
C VAL A 830 16.62 44.27 39.02
N GLU A 831 17.10 43.07 39.40
CA GLU A 831 16.36 41.99 40.08
C GLU A 831 16.05 42.33 41.56
N PRO A 832 15.41 41.43 42.36
CA PRO A 832 16.22 40.42 43.06
C PRO A 832 15.56 39.01 43.22
N SER A 833 16.41 37.98 43.16
CA SER A 833 16.29 36.64 43.79
C SER A 833 16.66 36.74 45.31
N PRO A 834 16.89 35.70 46.18
CA PRO A 834 17.19 34.26 45.94
C PRO A 834 16.76 33.24 47.04
N SER A 835 17.05 31.95 46.81
CA SER A 835 17.68 30.97 47.76
C SER A 835 17.72 29.56 47.12
N SER A 836 18.86 29.11 46.59
CA SER A 836 19.94 28.27 47.21
C SER A 836 19.54 26.79 47.35
N SER A 837 20.27 25.77 46.87
CA SER A 837 21.73 25.47 46.89
C SER A 837 22.08 24.40 45.82
N SER A 838 23.06 24.52 44.90
CA SER A 838 24.54 24.46 45.01
C SER A 838 25.06 23.12 45.56
N GLN A 839 26.10 22.43 45.07
CA GLN A 839 27.31 22.78 44.27
C GLN A 839 28.07 21.45 43.98
N ASP A 840 28.75 21.20 42.84
CA ASP A 840 30.20 21.39 42.57
C ASP A 840 30.62 20.35 41.47
N PHE A 841 31.64 20.45 40.58
CA PHE A 841 32.71 21.42 40.29
C PHE A 841 33.45 21.08 38.95
N LEU A 842 34.02 22.10 38.28
CA LEU A 842 35.26 22.17 37.41
C LEU A 842 35.36 21.34 36.10
N GLY A 843 35.90 21.83 34.97
CA GLY A 843 36.52 23.09 34.58
C GLY A 843 37.31 22.99 33.24
N LEU A 844 37.30 24.10 32.49
CA LEU A 844 38.35 24.67 31.62
C LEU A 844 38.89 23.99 30.33
N ALA A 845 38.83 24.80 29.25
CA ALA A 845 39.87 25.07 28.22
C ALA A 845 40.14 23.97 27.16
N SER A 846 40.48 24.18 25.88
CA SER A 846 40.73 25.34 24.99
C SER A 846 41.35 24.77 23.68
N PHE A 847 41.45 25.60 22.61
CA PHE A 847 42.28 25.44 21.38
C PHE A 847 41.76 24.50 20.26
N ILE A 848 41.42 25.02 19.06
CA ILE A 848 42.28 25.26 17.85
C ILE A 848 42.83 23.91 17.32
N SER A 849 42.59 23.45 16.08
CA SER A 849 42.94 23.99 14.74
C SER A 849 42.22 23.14 13.65
N ASN A 850 41.70 23.69 12.54
CA ASN A 850 42.42 24.01 11.29
C ASN A 850 43.14 22.77 10.69
N ASP A 851 43.03 22.37 9.42
CA ASP A 851 42.76 23.02 8.13
C ASP A 851 42.27 21.92 7.15
N SER A 852 41.25 22.12 6.32
CA SER A 852 41.23 22.82 5.02
C SER A 852 42.08 22.12 3.93
N VAL A 853 41.49 21.53 2.87
CA VAL A 853 41.15 22.11 1.53
C VAL A 853 42.01 21.43 0.43
N ILE A 854 41.46 21.37 -0.81
CA ILE A 854 42.10 21.21 -2.16
C ILE A 854 42.08 19.77 -2.73
N ILE A 855 41.13 19.42 -3.63
CA ILE A 855 41.04 19.65 -5.11
C ILE A 855 41.85 18.64 -5.94
N ASN A 856 41.14 18.02 -6.92
CA ASN A 856 41.54 17.32 -8.17
C ASN A 856 42.43 16.07 -8.02
N GLU A 857 42.08 14.93 -8.61
CA GLU A 857 41.86 14.65 -10.04
C GLU A 857 40.71 13.66 -10.30
#